data_AF-A0A553UWL4-F1
#
_entry.id   AF-A0A553UWL4-F1
#
_cell.length_a   1.000
_cell.length_b   1.000
_cell.length_c   1.000
_cell.angle_alpha   90.00
_cell.angle_beta   90.00
_cell.angle_gamma   90.00
#
_symmetry.space_group_name_H-M   'P 1'
#
loop_
_entity.id
_entity.type
_entity.pdbx_description
1 polymer ?
#
loop_
_entity_poly.entity_id
_entity_poly.type
_entity_poly.pdbx_seq_one_letter_code
_entity_poly.pdbx_strand_id
1 'polypeptide(L)'
;MIRLLLLALIGLNLHATESPQSPNAPFLKAATSLYDSLVNAHNSALQVALKAECDPSKMDRSFMTPQVVARRYKTWMNLAIEMIDHVPFMQRLKSLPLYPQIRGFEALHAFAMVRAKITEVGCDDALYNGAPPIKPLEAQKLFNALQDNLKFFYSLLINISKQGLGLESFLNHLIWFGSSFDYQNTLTYHLNFSSKDYNTNFKAVEDMVAKGSSPTILHLKTLMAGLDNFLFDNGDYDIASQEKRAYYKQLQTILGVSLYDMQLLKDYYAYRFDIWLKGVRTLSPSQPPAPLDRVGFYACLKDSTTDTLACQALLKNPDMDFYNYFRRVRLITFGDEPCLYLTPQNTLQNFPSKDPLCKTLQANPPQMGVVVPSNVAKAFQEAQDALIHMINEAPHDLKPFKDRLQAILQATPLAALQGPKWHHVLDYERLHLLALLSGSLNFTDFDTDTYYSGSASAPMLAYNYLHRIDFFYTPLIKAVQLGLDPSAYLHNLKQSAPHSNYPCTKDDSCTRPKNTPKSPWLEDFRSAKSGTFLVNRYKFNFSFEDLIYVKWGAPAWDEKRGYLFYGDLAKWWTPKEAPLWDLHYKKRIEAFFTNQDIYTDTLLHPEKVSADRLRTHPTACLQPQYLNKEAKATCLQIFQQHTYDPKPLQKYLKSLRLISIDNAPCVYLNSQDKLQAFKSDKTICLALQKNLTKE
;
A
#
# COMPACT_ATOMS: atom_id res chain seq x y z
N MET A 1 -41.83 -43.94 60.42
CA MET A 1 -41.90 -42.55 59.89
C MET A 1 -40.68 -42.11 59.08
N ILE A 2 -39.48 -42.69 59.25
CA ILE A 2 -38.28 -42.27 58.49
C ILE A 2 -38.27 -42.77 57.02
N ARG A 3 -38.94 -43.88 56.69
CA ARG A 3 -39.04 -44.39 55.31
C ARG A 3 -40.04 -43.66 54.40
N LEU A 4 -41.01 -42.92 54.95
CA LEU A 4 -41.97 -42.13 54.18
C LEU A 4 -41.44 -40.72 53.85
N LEU A 5 -40.50 -40.19 54.65
CA LEU A 5 -39.81 -38.92 54.38
C LEU A 5 -38.76 -39.03 53.27
N LEU A 6 -38.14 -40.20 53.07
CA LEU A 6 -37.15 -40.42 52.02
C LEU A 6 -37.75 -40.58 50.60
N LEU A 7 -39.01 -41.02 50.48
CA LEU A 7 -39.70 -41.09 49.18
C LEU A 7 -40.29 -39.75 48.73
N ALA A 8 -40.64 -38.85 49.67
CA ALA A 8 -41.09 -37.49 49.36
C ALA A 8 -39.94 -36.57 48.89
N LEU A 9 -38.70 -36.84 49.32
CA LEU A 9 -37.51 -36.07 48.92
C LEU A 9 -36.94 -36.48 47.55
N ILE A 10 -37.29 -37.66 47.03
CA ILE A 10 -36.89 -38.10 45.68
C ILE A 10 -37.93 -37.66 44.63
N GLY A 11 -39.19 -37.44 45.02
CA GLY A 11 -40.27 -36.98 44.13
C GLY A 11 -40.30 -35.48 43.79
N LEU A 12 -39.50 -34.65 44.48
CA LEU A 12 -39.47 -33.18 44.27
C LEU A 12 -38.24 -32.67 43.51
N ASN A 13 -37.33 -33.55 43.08
CA ASN A 13 -36.18 -33.18 42.22
C ASN A 13 -36.34 -33.60 40.75
N LEU A 14 -37.54 -34.00 40.35
CA LEU A 14 -37.93 -34.10 38.93
C LEU A 14 -38.71 -32.85 38.52
N HIS A 15 -38.10 -31.68 38.72
CA HIS A 15 -38.27 -30.59 37.78
C HIS A 15 -36.94 -30.48 37.06
N ALA A 16 -37.00 -30.73 35.76
CA ALA A 16 -35.88 -30.57 34.85
C ALA A 16 -35.25 -29.19 35.06
N THR A 17 -34.16 -29.14 35.83
CA THR A 17 -33.14 -28.14 35.58
C THR A 17 -32.60 -28.52 34.22
N GLU A 18 -33.06 -27.80 33.19
CA GLU A 18 -32.37 -27.70 31.93
C GLU A 18 -30.88 -27.70 32.24
N SER A 19 -30.16 -28.69 31.69
CA SER A 19 -28.70 -28.67 31.67
C SER A 19 -28.30 -27.25 31.27
N PRO A 20 -27.35 -26.58 31.97
CA PRO A 20 -26.97 -25.22 31.64
C PRO A 20 -26.64 -25.23 30.15
N GLN A 21 -27.50 -24.63 29.32
CA GLN A 21 -27.28 -24.58 27.89
C GLN A 21 -25.90 -23.96 27.74
N SER A 22 -24.97 -24.73 27.16
CA SER A 22 -23.63 -24.24 26.90
C SER A 22 -23.76 -22.86 26.26
N PRO A 23 -23.05 -21.82 26.72
CA PRO A 23 -23.27 -20.45 26.26
C PRO A 23 -23.11 -20.25 24.75
N ASN A 24 -22.55 -21.23 24.04
CA ASN A 24 -22.45 -21.28 22.59
C ASN A 24 -23.52 -22.13 21.88
N ALA A 25 -24.51 -22.69 22.58
CA ALA A 25 -25.56 -23.53 21.99
C ALA A 25 -26.33 -22.84 20.84
N PRO A 26 -26.67 -21.54 20.92
CA PRO A 26 -27.27 -20.82 19.79
C PRO A 26 -26.36 -20.76 18.57
N PHE A 27 -25.05 -20.52 18.76
CA PHE A 27 -24.07 -20.56 17.67
C PHE A 27 -24.06 -21.93 16.99
N LEU A 28 -23.98 -23.01 17.78
CA LEU A 28 -23.90 -24.37 17.25
C LEU A 28 -25.15 -24.71 16.43
N LYS A 29 -26.33 -24.32 16.92
CA LYS A 29 -27.60 -24.51 16.21
C LYS A 29 -27.63 -23.75 14.88
N ALA A 30 -27.23 -22.48 14.87
CA ALA A 30 -27.19 -21.66 13.66
C ALA A 30 -26.19 -22.23 12.63
N ALA A 31 -25.00 -22.63 13.09
CA ALA A 31 -23.96 -23.23 12.25
C ALA A 31 -24.41 -24.53 11.59
N THR A 32 -25.02 -25.45 12.36
CA THR A 32 -25.58 -26.70 11.83
C THR A 32 -26.72 -26.42 10.84
N SER A 33 -27.63 -25.49 11.17
CA SER A 33 -28.74 -25.13 10.28
C SER A 33 -28.26 -24.53 8.96
N LEU A 34 -27.21 -23.71 9.00
CA LEU A 34 -26.58 -23.15 7.81
C LEU A 34 -25.94 -24.25 6.96
N TYR A 35 -25.18 -25.14 7.60
CA TYR A 35 -24.53 -26.26 6.95
C TYR A 35 -25.54 -27.19 6.27
N ASP A 36 -26.58 -27.62 6.98
CA ASP A 36 -27.63 -28.48 6.44
C ASP A 36 -28.34 -27.80 5.26
N SER A 37 -28.61 -26.50 5.36
CA SER A 37 -29.22 -25.76 4.25
C SER A 37 -28.33 -25.70 3.01
N LEU A 38 -27.02 -25.53 3.18
CA LEU A 38 -26.05 -25.50 2.08
C LEU A 38 -25.89 -26.89 1.46
N VAL A 39 -25.76 -27.94 2.28
CA VAL A 39 -25.69 -29.33 1.83
C VAL A 39 -26.94 -29.72 1.04
N ASN A 40 -28.13 -29.34 1.53
CA ASN A 40 -29.39 -29.60 0.82
C ASN A 40 -29.44 -28.90 -0.54
N ALA A 41 -28.95 -27.66 -0.63
CA ALA A 41 -28.89 -26.92 -1.89
C ALA A 41 -27.90 -27.57 -2.87
N HIS A 42 -26.69 -27.91 -2.40
CA HIS A 42 -25.67 -28.60 -3.17
C HIS A 42 -26.17 -29.95 -3.72
N ASN A 43 -26.73 -30.80 -2.85
CA ASN A 43 -27.27 -32.10 -3.25
C ASN A 43 -28.42 -31.96 -4.25
N SER A 44 -29.31 -30.98 -4.05
CA SER A 44 -30.41 -30.74 -4.98
C SER A 44 -29.89 -30.38 -6.38
N ALA A 45 -28.86 -29.54 -6.46
CA ALA A 45 -28.27 -29.14 -7.72
C ALA A 45 -27.47 -30.27 -8.38
N LEU A 46 -26.70 -31.05 -7.59
CA LEU A 46 -26.00 -32.22 -8.09
C LEU A 46 -26.97 -33.25 -8.69
N GLN A 47 -28.11 -33.50 -8.04
CA GLN A 47 -29.15 -34.40 -8.56
C GLN A 47 -29.75 -33.91 -9.89
N VAL A 48 -29.90 -32.60 -10.07
CA VAL A 48 -30.36 -32.02 -11.35
C VAL A 48 -29.31 -32.22 -12.43
N ALA A 49 -28.03 -31.99 -12.11
CA ALA A 49 -26.91 -32.16 -13.04
C ALA A 49 -26.71 -33.62 -13.46
N LEU A 50 -26.79 -34.57 -12.53
CA LEU A 50 -26.71 -36.00 -12.81
C LEU A 50 -27.86 -36.47 -13.72
N LYS A 51 -29.08 -35.95 -13.54
CA LYS A 51 -30.22 -36.23 -14.44
C LYS A 51 -30.01 -35.68 -15.86
N ALA A 52 -29.19 -34.65 -16.01
CA ALA A 52 -28.79 -34.09 -17.30
C ALA A 52 -27.55 -34.78 -17.88
N GLU A 53 -27.09 -35.90 -17.29
CA GLU A 53 -25.89 -36.64 -17.68
C GLU A 53 -24.63 -35.74 -17.74
N CYS A 54 -24.58 -34.74 -16.86
CA CYS A 54 -23.52 -33.74 -16.80
C CYS A 54 -23.27 -32.98 -18.12
N ASP A 55 -24.25 -32.92 -19.03
CA ASP A 55 -24.12 -32.20 -20.30
C ASP A 55 -23.89 -30.70 -20.06
N PRO A 56 -22.70 -30.13 -20.39
CA PRO A 56 -22.37 -28.73 -20.12
C PRO A 56 -23.27 -27.73 -20.85
N SER A 57 -23.99 -28.16 -21.90
CA SER A 57 -24.99 -27.34 -22.59
C SER A 57 -26.34 -27.30 -21.87
N LYS A 58 -26.57 -28.19 -20.90
CA LYS A 58 -27.80 -28.37 -20.14
C LYS A 58 -27.64 -28.15 -18.63
N MET A 59 -26.43 -27.86 -18.16
CA MET A 59 -26.15 -27.55 -16.76
C MET A 59 -25.21 -26.36 -16.60
N ASP A 60 -25.34 -25.64 -15.48
CA ASP A 60 -24.40 -24.60 -15.09
C ASP A 60 -23.08 -25.21 -14.57
N ARG A 61 -21.97 -24.46 -14.69
CA ARG A 61 -20.65 -24.90 -14.22
C ARG A 61 -20.53 -24.99 -12.68
N SER A 62 -21.43 -24.36 -11.93
CA SER A 62 -21.51 -24.45 -10.47
C SER A 62 -22.85 -25.04 -10.04
N PHE A 63 -22.80 -25.93 -9.05
CA PHE A 63 -24.01 -26.45 -8.38
C PHE A 63 -24.75 -25.36 -7.59
N MET A 64 -24.06 -24.27 -7.23
CA MET A 64 -24.62 -23.13 -6.52
C MET A 64 -24.82 -21.97 -7.50
N THR A 65 -25.75 -22.16 -8.43
CA THR A 65 -26.03 -21.19 -9.50
C THR A 65 -26.43 -19.82 -8.94
N PRO A 66 -26.26 -18.72 -9.70
CA PRO A 66 -26.69 -17.40 -9.27
C PRO A 66 -28.15 -17.33 -8.80
N GLN A 67 -29.04 -18.13 -9.39
CA GLN A 67 -30.46 -18.21 -9.01
C GLN A 67 -30.66 -18.93 -7.67
N VAL A 68 -29.90 -19.99 -7.39
CA VAL A 68 -29.92 -20.68 -6.09
C VAL A 68 -29.43 -19.73 -5.01
N VAL A 69 -28.30 -19.06 -5.26
CA VAL A 69 -27.74 -18.04 -4.36
C VAL A 69 -28.78 -16.96 -4.11
N ALA A 70 -29.37 -16.35 -5.13
CA ALA A 70 -30.41 -15.33 -4.98
C ALA A 70 -31.61 -15.76 -4.13
N ARG A 71 -32.07 -17.00 -4.26
CA ARG A 71 -33.23 -17.51 -3.50
C ARG A 71 -32.91 -17.80 -2.04
N ARG A 72 -31.68 -18.21 -1.72
CA ARG A 72 -31.29 -18.70 -0.40
C ARG A 72 -30.44 -17.72 0.39
N TYR A 73 -29.87 -16.71 -0.27
CA TYR A 73 -28.93 -15.74 0.30
C TYR A 73 -29.42 -15.15 1.62
N LYS A 74 -30.65 -14.62 1.64
CA LYS A 74 -31.25 -14.04 2.84
C LYS A 74 -31.25 -15.02 4.02
N THR A 75 -31.65 -16.27 3.79
CA THR A 75 -31.65 -17.30 4.83
C THR A 75 -30.25 -17.61 5.33
N TRP A 76 -29.30 -17.83 4.41
CA TRP A 76 -27.93 -18.16 4.76
C TRP A 76 -27.22 -17.05 5.53
N MET A 77 -27.37 -15.80 5.07
CA MET A 77 -26.80 -14.65 5.75
C MET A 77 -27.42 -14.42 7.13
N ASN A 78 -28.74 -14.63 7.29
CA ASN A 78 -29.37 -14.52 8.61
C ASN A 78 -28.83 -15.56 9.60
N LEU A 79 -28.60 -16.79 9.15
CA LEU A 79 -27.99 -17.83 10.00
C LEU A 79 -26.54 -17.50 10.34
N ALA A 80 -25.76 -16.99 9.38
CA ALA A 80 -24.38 -16.58 9.63
C ALA A 80 -24.30 -15.35 10.56
N ILE A 81 -25.25 -14.41 10.44
CA ILE A 81 -25.43 -13.31 11.39
C ILE A 81 -25.71 -13.86 12.80
N GLU A 82 -26.62 -14.82 12.93
CA GLU A 82 -26.95 -15.45 14.22
C GLU A 82 -25.71 -16.11 14.84
N MET A 83 -24.89 -16.81 14.03
CA MET A 83 -23.61 -17.32 14.49
C MET A 83 -22.75 -16.20 15.09
N ILE A 84 -22.48 -15.12 14.34
CA ILE A 84 -21.61 -14.02 14.80
C ILE A 84 -22.13 -13.33 16.05
N ASP A 85 -23.43 -13.08 16.15
CA ASP A 85 -24.03 -12.42 17.31
C ASP A 85 -23.83 -13.22 18.61
N HIS A 86 -23.71 -14.54 18.49
CA HIS A 86 -23.47 -15.46 19.59
C HIS A 86 -21.99 -15.76 19.85
N VAL A 87 -21.05 -15.11 19.15
CA VAL A 87 -19.63 -15.18 19.52
C VAL A 87 -19.33 -14.16 20.64
N PRO A 88 -18.87 -14.60 21.82
CA PRO A 88 -18.62 -13.71 22.96
C PRO A 88 -17.72 -12.52 22.65
N PHE A 89 -16.69 -12.72 21.82
CA PHE A 89 -15.76 -11.66 21.46
C PHE A 89 -16.43 -10.51 20.69
N MET A 90 -17.47 -10.79 19.88
CA MET A 90 -18.21 -9.76 19.14
C MET A 90 -18.90 -8.74 20.06
N GLN A 91 -19.27 -9.15 21.28
CA GLN A 91 -19.84 -8.23 22.27
C GLN A 91 -18.86 -7.11 22.64
N ARG A 92 -17.55 -7.38 22.60
CA ARG A 92 -16.50 -6.38 22.84
C ARG A 92 -16.34 -5.37 21.70
N LEU A 93 -16.83 -5.70 20.50
CA LEU A 93 -16.71 -4.87 19.32
C LEU A 93 -17.88 -3.90 19.16
N LYS A 94 -18.99 -4.10 19.88
CA LYS A 94 -20.18 -3.25 19.82
C LYS A 94 -19.92 -1.77 20.11
N SER A 95 -18.87 -1.45 20.88
CA SER A 95 -18.48 -0.08 21.18
C SER A 95 -17.70 0.61 20.06
N LEU A 96 -17.29 -0.13 19.03
CA LEU A 96 -16.51 0.44 17.92
C LEU A 96 -17.47 1.15 16.93
N PRO A 97 -17.11 2.34 16.42
CA PRO A 97 -17.91 3.05 15.43
C PRO A 97 -18.20 2.24 14.15
N LEU A 98 -17.29 1.32 13.79
CA LEU A 98 -17.39 0.47 12.60
C LEU A 98 -18.05 -0.90 12.88
N TYR A 99 -18.71 -1.05 14.03
CA TYR A 99 -19.32 -2.33 14.39
C TYR A 99 -20.30 -2.88 13.34
N PRO A 100 -21.19 -2.08 12.71
CA PRO A 100 -22.08 -2.60 11.66
C PRO A 100 -21.32 -3.24 10.49
N GLN A 101 -20.26 -2.57 10.01
CA GLN A 101 -19.41 -3.06 8.92
C GLN A 101 -18.69 -4.33 9.32
N ILE A 102 -18.07 -4.34 10.52
CA ILE A 102 -17.39 -5.50 11.08
C ILE A 102 -18.35 -6.69 11.23
N ARG A 103 -19.56 -6.45 11.75
CA ARG A 103 -20.56 -7.51 11.96
C ARG A 103 -21.00 -8.13 10.63
N GLY A 104 -21.27 -7.32 9.61
CA GLY A 104 -21.64 -7.84 8.30
C GLY A 104 -20.49 -8.57 7.61
N PHE A 105 -19.27 -8.04 7.70
CA PHE A 105 -18.05 -8.68 7.20
C PHE A 105 -17.81 -10.05 7.86
N GLU A 106 -17.91 -10.12 9.19
CA GLU A 106 -17.72 -11.38 9.92
C GLU A 106 -18.84 -12.38 9.69
N ALA A 107 -20.07 -11.93 9.42
CA ALA A 107 -21.16 -12.84 9.04
C ALA A 107 -20.83 -13.53 7.72
N LEU A 108 -20.28 -12.80 6.74
CA LEU A 108 -19.86 -13.40 5.49
C LEU A 108 -18.64 -14.31 5.65
N HIS A 109 -17.71 -13.96 6.54
CA HIS A 109 -16.58 -14.81 6.89
C HIS A 109 -17.04 -16.12 7.54
N ALA A 110 -17.94 -16.07 8.53
CA ALA A 110 -18.53 -17.27 9.13
C ALA A 110 -19.28 -18.13 8.11
N PHE A 111 -20.02 -17.51 7.18
CA PHE A 111 -20.65 -18.22 6.07
C PHE A 111 -19.63 -18.99 5.22
N ALA A 112 -18.55 -18.32 4.82
CA ALA A 112 -17.50 -18.92 3.99
C ALA A 112 -16.82 -20.09 4.71
N MET A 113 -16.54 -19.96 6.01
CA MET A 113 -15.98 -21.07 6.81
C MET A 113 -16.88 -22.30 6.86
N VAL A 114 -18.22 -22.13 6.87
CA VAL A 114 -19.18 -23.25 6.83
C VAL A 114 -19.27 -23.84 5.43
N ARG A 115 -19.34 -23.00 4.39
CA ARG A 115 -19.38 -23.43 2.98
C ARG A 115 -18.15 -24.25 2.60
N ALA A 116 -16.97 -23.88 3.11
CA ALA A 116 -15.73 -24.61 2.89
C ALA A 116 -15.71 -26.04 3.48
N LYS A 117 -16.67 -26.40 4.36
CA LYS A 117 -16.82 -27.78 4.85
C LYS A 117 -17.61 -28.69 3.91
N ILE A 118 -18.07 -28.15 2.78
CA ILE A 118 -18.76 -28.91 1.74
C ILE A 118 -17.75 -29.11 0.61
N THR A 119 -17.25 -30.33 0.49
CA THR A 119 -16.34 -30.72 -0.60
C THR A 119 -17.11 -30.73 -1.90
N GLU A 120 -16.67 -29.95 -2.89
CA GLU A 120 -17.23 -30.02 -4.23
C GLU A 120 -16.73 -31.27 -4.95
N VAL A 121 -17.65 -31.97 -5.59
CA VAL A 121 -17.37 -33.17 -6.38
C VAL A 121 -17.72 -32.83 -7.82
N GLY A 122 -16.77 -33.00 -8.74
CA GLY A 122 -17.04 -32.75 -10.16
C GLY A 122 -18.22 -33.58 -10.64
N CYS A 123 -19.09 -33.02 -11.48
CA CYS A 123 -20.29 -33.73 -11.96
C CYS A 123 -19.92 -35.06 -12.61
N ASP A 124 -18.92 -35.05 -13.49
CA ASP A 124 -18.43 -36.25 -14.17
C ASP A 124 -17.95 -37.30 -13.15
N ASP A 125 -17.18 -36.88 -12.14
CA ASP A 125 -16.69 -37.77 -11.08
C ASP A 125 -17.85 -38.38 -10.27
N ALA A 126 -18.85 -37.56 -9.92
CA ALA A 126 -20.06 -38.03 -9.25
C ALA A 126 -20.90 -38.98 -10.13
N LEU A 127 -20.91 -38.78 -11.46
CA LEU A 127 -21.62 -39.62 -12.42
C LEU A 127 -20.98 -41.01 -12.55
N TYR A 128 -19.64 -41.08 -12.58
CA TYR A 128 -18.90 -42.33 -12.75
C TYR A 128 -18.64 -43.07 -11.43
N ASN A 129 -18.31 -42.35 -10.36
CA ASN A 129 -17.85 -42.91 -9.09
C ASN A 129 -18.85 -42.76 -7.94
N GLY A 130 -19.94 -42.02 -8.16
CA GLY A 130 -20.90 -41.65 -7.12
C GLY A 130 -20.41 -40.47 -6.28
N ALA A 131 -21.34 -39.73 -5.70
CA ALA A 131 -21.01 -38.61 -4.80
C ALA A 131 -20.48 -39.15 -3.46
N PRO A 132 -19.27 -38.78 -3.00
CA PRO A 132 -18.77 -39.15 -1.68
C PRO A 132 -19.69 -38.65 -0.55
N PRO A 133 -19.75 -39.37 0.57
CA PRO A 133 -20.56 -38.96 1.71
C PRO A 133 -20.03 -37.65 2.30
N ILE A 134 -20.95 -36.71 2.51
CA ILE A 134 -20.65 -35.41 3.11
C ILE A 134 -20.34 -35.62 4.60
N LYS A 135 -19.19 -35.11 5.05
CA LYS A 135 -18.73 -35.22 6.44
C LYS A 135 -19.57 -34.33 7.37
N PRO A 136 -19.85 -34.73 8.62
CA PRO A 136 -20.60 -33.88 9.54
C PRO A 136 -19.83 -32.60 9.91
N LEU A 137 -20.56 -31.52 10.21
CA LEU A 137 -19.96 -30.27 10.66
C LEU A 137 -19.40 -30.40 12.09
N GLU A 138 -18.10 -30.15 12.25
CA GLU A 138 -17.46 -29.98 13.56
C GLU A 138 -17.75 -28.58 14.16
N ALA A 139 -19.01 -28.28 14.47
CA ALA A 139 -19.47 -26.92 14.83
C ALA A 139 -18.73 -26.33 16.04
N GLN A 140 -18.35 -27.15 17.03
CA GLN A 140 -17.60 -26.69 18.20
C GLN A 140 -16.18 -26.22 17.85
N LYS A 141 -15.51 -26.92 16.92
CA LYS A 141 -14.18 -26.54 16.45
C LYS A 141 -14.24 -25.25 15.66
N LEU A 142 -15.29 -25.08 14.85
CA LEU A 142 -15.58 -23.85 14.13
C LEU A 142 -15.77 -22.65 15.09
N PHE A 143 -16.58 -22.83 16.14
CA PHE A 143 -16.78 -21.81 17.18
C PHE A 143 -15.45 -21.36 17.80
N ASN A 144 -14.62 -22.32 18.23
CA ASN A 144 -13.34 -22.03 18.87
C ASN A 144 -12.41 -21.27 17.91
N ALA A 145 -12.30 -21.73 16.65
CA ALA A 145 -11.44 -21.09 15.66
C ALA A 145 -11.87 -19.65 15.40
N LEU A 146 -13.17 -19.40 15.24
CA LEU A 146 -13.69 -18.06 14.99
C LEU A 146 -13.45 -17.12 16.18
N GLN A 147 -13.69 -17.58 17.41
CA GLN A 147 -13.42 -16.77 18.59
C GLN A 147 -11.95 -16.36 18.72
N ASP A 148 -11.02 -17.28 18.44
CA ASP A 148 -9.58 -17.00 18.50
C ASP A 148 -9.13 -16.06 17.38
N ASN A 149 -9.66 -16.23 16.16
CA ASN A 149 -9.40 -15.33 15.03
C ASN A 149 -9.85 -13.90 15.32
N LEU A 150 -11.12 -13.72 15.74
CA LEU A 150 -11.65 -12.40 16.08
C LEU A 150 -10.82 -11.71 17.18
N LYS A 151 -10.38 -12.48 18.18
CA LYS A 151 -9.52 -11.96 19.24
C LYS A 151 -8.19 -11.44 18.69
N PHE A 152 -7.56 -12.18 17.79
CA PHE A 152 -6.30 -11.76 17.17
C PHE A 152 -6.51 -10.50 16.31
N PHE A 153 -7.45 -10.52 15.37
CA PHE A 153 -7.62 -9.43 14.41
C PHE A 153 -8.12 -8.15 15.06
N TYR A 154 -9.07 -8.19 15.99
CA TYR A 154 -9.72 -6.96 16.46
C TYR A 154 -9.19 -6.37 17.77
N SER A 155 -8.30 -7.07 18.50
CA SER A 155 -7.74 -6.53 19.75
C SER A 155 -7.02 -5.19 19.56
N LEU A 156 -6.25 -5.05 18.47
CA LEU A 156 -5.63 -3.78 18.13
C LEU A 156 -6.66 -2.69 17.81
N LEU A 157 -7.71 -2.96 17.01
CA LEU A 157 -8.74 -1.94 16.71
C LEU A 157 -9.43 -1.42 17.97
N ILE A 158 -9.70 -2.31 18.94
CA ILE A 158 -10.22 -1.90 20.25
C ILE A 158 -9.22 -0.96 20.95
N ASN A 159 -7.95 -1.33 20.99
CA ASN A 159 -6.93 -0.57 21.70
C ASN A 159 -6.69 0.81 21.09
N ILE A 160 -6.58 0.90 19.76
CA ILE A 160 -6.38 2.20 19.10
C ILE A 160 -7.62 3.10 19.20
N SER A 161 -8.83 2.52 19.12
CA SER A 161 -10.08 3.26 19.32
C SER A 161 -10.21 3.82 20.74
N LYS A 162 -9.88 3.01 21.75
CA LYS A 162 -9.84 3.46 23.16
C LYS A 162 -8.88 4.61 23.42
N GLN A 163 -7.81 4.68 22.62
CA GLN A 163 -6.82 5.77 22.70
C GLN A 163 -7.15 6.94 21.75
N GLY A 164 -8.37 6.99 21.21
CA GLY A 164 -8.90 8.13 20.45
C GLY A 164 -8.54 8.15 18.96
N LEU A 165 -7.96 7.07 18.40
CA LEU A 165 -7.71 7.02 16.96
C LEU A 165 -9.02 6.78 16.20
N GLY A 166 -9.32 7.65 15.22
CA GLY A 166 -10.46 7.48 14.32
C GLY A 166 -10.26 6.25 13.42
N LEU A 167 -11.00 5.17 13.68
CA LEU A 167 -10.85 3.90 12.97
C LEU A 167 -11.11 4.01 11.46
N GLU A 168 -12.13 4.77 11.07
CA GLU A 168 -12.48 4.97 9.67
C GLU A 168 -11.33 5.64 8.90
N SER A 169 -10.77 6.72 9.44
CA SER A 169 -9.61 7.38 8.84
C SER A 169 -8.39 6.47 8.82
N PHE A 170 -8.16 5.67 9.87
CA PHE A 170 -7.04 4.71 9.89
C PHE A 170 -7.18 3.67 8.78
N LEU A 171 -8.33 3.01 8.67
CA LEU A 171 -8.57 1.99 7.66
C LEU A 171 -8.51 2.57 6.24
N ASN A 172 -9.12 3.73 6.00
CA ASN A 172 -9.07 4.41 4.69
C ASN A 172 -7.64 4.75 4.23
N HIS A 173 -6.71 4.95 5.16
CA HIS A 173 -5.33 5.28 4.84
C HIS A 173 -4.37 4.10 5.01
N LEU A 174 -4.84 2.96 5.49
CA LEU A 174 -4.08 1.73 5.58
C LEU A 174 -3.89 1.17 4.18
N ILE A 175 -2.65 1.16 3.72
CA ILE A 175 -2.30 0.52 2.47
C ILE A 175 -1.56 -0.75 2.74
N TRP A 176 -2.18 -1.86 2.39
CA TRP A 176 -1.53 -3.14 2.44
C TRP A 176 -1.64 -3.87 1.10
N PHE A 177 -0.46 -4.11 0.51
CA PHE A 177 -0.32 -5.04 -0.60
C PHE A 177 0.16 -6.35 -0.03
N GLY A 178 -0.72 -7.31 0.03
CA GLY A 178 -0.38 -8.67 0.38
C GLY A 178 -1.50 -9.57 -0.08
N SER A 179 -1.15 -10.66 -0.73
CA SER A 179 -2.06 -11.77 -0.95
C SER A 179 -2.31 -12.46 0.39
N SER A 180 -2.99 -11.81 1.34
CA SER A 180 -3.56 -12.56 2.47
C SER A 180 -4.57 -13.60 2.01
N PHE A 181 -4.98 -13.48 0.74
CA PHE A 181 -5.76 -14.39 -0.10
C PHE A 181 -5.08 -15.75 -0.23
N ASP A 182 -3.77 -15.74 -0.06
CA ASP A 182 -2.93 -16.92 -0.10
C ASP A 182 -1.85 -16.74 0.99
N TYR A 183 -2.24 -17.06 2.23
CA TYR A 183 -1.30 -17.12 3.33
C TYR A 183 -0.15 -18.09 3.01
N GLN A 184 -0.32 -19.08 2.12
CA GLN A 184 0.73 -19.98 1.63
C GLN A 184 1.71 -19.23 0.72
N ASN A 185 1.28 -18.34 -0.17
CA ASN A 185 2.14 -17.39 -0.89
C ASN A 185 2.94 -16.53 0.08
N THR A 186 2.27 -16.02 1.11
CA THR A 186 2.92 -15.16 2.11
C THR A 186 3.97 -15.96 2.90
N LEU A 187 3.64 -17.19 3.30
CA LEU A 187 4.56 -18.12 3.97
C LEU A 187 5.72 -18.53 3.06
N THR A 188 5.47 -18.93 1.81
CA THR A 188 6.52 -19.34 0.86
C THR A 188 7.48 -18.20 0.55
N TYR A 189 6.98 -16.98 0.39
CA TYR A 189 7.80 -15.78 0.21
C TYR A 189 8.73 -15.53 1.40
N HIS A 190 8.24 -15.67 2.64
CA HIS A 190 9.04 -15.40 3.84
C HIS A 190 9.93 -16.56 4.30
N LEU A 191 9.57 -17.81 3.98
CA LEU A 191 10.32 -19.00 4.41
C LEU A 191 11.53 -19.31 3.53
N ASN A 192 11.76 -18.52 2.48
CA ASN A 192 12.95 -18.55 1.61
C ASN A 192 13.38 -19.98 1.23
N PHE A 193 12.43 -20.76 0.72
CA PHE A 193 12.68 -22.11 0.26
C PHE A 193 13.70 -22.13 -0.88
N SER A 194 14.50 -23.21 -0.95
CA SER A 194 15.57 -23.35 -1.95
C SER A 194 15.06 -23.70 -3.35
N SER A 195 13.84 -24.25 -3.47
CA SER A 195 13.27 -24.62 -4.76
C SER A 195 12.73 -23.38 -5.48
N LYS A 196 12.98 -23.32 -6.79
CA LYS A 196 12.32 -22.35 -7.68
C LYS A 196 10.93 -22.82 -8.12
N ASP A 197 10.59 -24.08 -7.85
CA ASP A 197 9.27 -24.63 -8.16
C ASP A 197 8.27 -24.26 -7.06
N TYR A 198 7.24 -23.52 -7.45
CA TYR A 198 6.22 -22.99 -6.56
C TYR A 198 5.43 -24.11 -5.86
N ASN A 199 5.02 -25.15 -6.60
CA ASN A 199 4.25 -26.27 -6.06
C ASN A 199 5.03 -27.06 -5.01
N THR A 200 6.33 -27.26 -5.22
CA THR A 200 7.22 -27.91 -4.24
C THR A 200 7.30 -27.10 -2.94
N ASN A 201 7.42 -25.77 -3.04
CA ASN A 201 7.46 -24.90 -1.85
C ASN A 201 6.13 -24.93 -1.09
N PHE A 202 5.01 -24.91 -1.82
CA PHE A 202 3.68 -25.01 -1.23
C PHE A 202 3.49 -26.31 -0.47
N LYS A 203 3.81 -27.45 -1.09
CA LYS A 203 3.76 -28.77 -0.44
C LYS A 203 4.65 -28.84 0.80
N ALA A 204 5.81 -28.19 0.78
CA ALA A 204 6.68 -28.11 1.96
C ALA A 204 6.04 -27.31 3.10
N VAL A 205 5.33 -26.21 2.80
CA VAL A 205 4.53 -25.47 3.79
C VAL A 205 3.41 -26.34 4.34
N GLU A 206 2.66 -27.03 3.49
CA GLU A 206 1.58 -27.94 3.92
C GLU A 206 2.10 -29.03 4.86
N ASP A 207 3.20 -29.70 4.48
CA ASP A 207 3.82 -30.74 5.30
C ASP A 207 4.29 -30.21 6.65
N MET A 208 4.90 -29.02 6.66
CA MET A 208 5.38 -28.36 7.86
C MET A 208 4.24 -27.99 8.80
N VAL A 209 3.17 -27.40 8.26
CA VAL A 209 1.96 -27.10 9.03
C VAL A 209 1.36 -28.41 9.54
N ALA A 210 1.11 -29.39 8.68
CA ALA A 210 0.47 -30.65 9.06
C ALA A 210 1.21 -31.35 10.21
N LYS A 211 2.54 -31.50 10.10
CA LYS A 211 3.37 -32.27 11.06
C LYS A 211 3.82 -31.46 12.27
N GLY A 212 3.87 -30.13 12.17
CA GLY A 212 4.40 -29.25 13.20
C GLY A 212 3.49 -29.12 14.43
N SER A 213 4.11 -29.11 15.61
CA SER A 213 3.45 -29.01 16.92
C SER A 213 4.00 -27.88 17.80
N SER A 214 4.90 -27.05 17.28
CA SER A 214 5.41 -25.90 18.04
C SER A 214 4.26 -24.92 18.36
N PRO A 215 4.31 -24.18 19.49
CA PRO A 215 3.28 -23.21 19.83
C PRO A 215 3.00 -22.20 18.70
N THR A 216 4.03 -21.85 17.93
CA THR A 216 3.93 -20.97 16.76
C THR A 216 3.14 -21.62 15.62
N ILE A 217 3.43 -22.88 15.28
CA ILE A 217 2.71 -23.61 14.24
C ILE A 217 1.27 -23.90 14.68
N LEU A 218 1.04 -24.20 15.95
CA LEU A 218 -0.32 -24.35 16.49
C LEU A 218 -1.11 -23.06 16.39
N HIS A 219 -0.50 -21.90 16.69
CA HIS A 219 -1.16 -20.62 16.50
C HIS A 219 -1.44 -20.32 15.02
N LEU A 220 -0.48 -20.61 14.13
CA LEU A 220 -0.68 -20.51 12.67
C LEU A 220 -1.88 -21.35 12.22
N LYS A 221 -1.99 -22.61 12.66
CA LYS A 221 -3.13 -23.49 12.35
C LYS A 221 -4.48 -22.88 12.77
N THR A 222 -4.53 -22.22 13.92
CA THR A 222 -5.73 -21.53 14.38
C THR A 222 -6.08 -20.34 13.49
N LEU A 223 -5.08 -19.55 13.08
CA LEU A 223 -5.27 -18.40 12.20
C LEU A 223 -5.66 -18.82 10.77
N MET A 224 -5.06 -19.89 10.25
CA MET A 224 -5.35 -20.47 8.93
C MET A 224 -6.84 -20.77 8.77
N ALA A 225 -7.50 -21.32 9.79
CA ALA A 225 -8.93 -21.59 9.71
C ALA A 225 -9.77 -20.33 9.38
N GLY A 226 -9.31 -19.13 9.77
CA GLY A 226 -9.92 -17.84 9.41
C GLY A 226 -9.29 -17.14 8.19
N LEU A 227 -8.17 -17.63 7.66
CA LEU A 227 -7.50 -17.07 6.48
C LEU A 227 -7.82 -17.86 5.20
N ASP A 228 -7.91 -19.18 5.29
CA ASP A 228 -8.15 -20.08 4.16
C ASP A 228 -9.58 -19.95 3.61
N ASN A 229 -10.51 -19.41 4.42
CA ASN A 229 -11.93 -19.31 4.11
C ASN A 229 -12.36 -17.88 3.82
N PHE A 230 -11.41 -17.03 3.42
CA PHE A 230 -11.64 -15.60 3.31
C PHE A 230 -12.41 -15.28 2.02
N LEU A 231 -13.71 -15.02 2.15
CA LEU A 231 -14.55 -14.35 1.15
C LEU A 231 -14.44 -14.87 -0.30
N PHE A 232 -14.37 -16.19 -0.53
CA PHE A 232 -14.36 -16.80 -1.88
C PHE A 232 -13.10 -16.47 -2.71
N ASP A 233 -11.91 -16.56 -2.12
CA ASP A 233 -10.66 -16.35 -2.85
C ASP A 233 -10.11 -17.63 -3.53
N ASN A 234 -9.23 -17.42 -4.51
CA ASN A 234 -8.64 -18.50 -5.31
C ASN A 234 -7.67 -19.34 -4.46
N GLY A 235 -7.97 -20.63 -4.28
CA GLY A 235 -7.17 -21.59 -3.51
C GLY A 235 -7.93 -22.90 -3.28
N ASP A 236 -7.67 -23.58 -2.15
CA ASP A 236 -8.29 -24.87 -1.78
C ASP A 236 -9.82 -24.83 -1.64
N TYR A 237 -10.41 -23.64 -1.62
CA TYR A 237 -11.85 -23.39 -1.42
C TYR A 237 -12.43 -22.45 -2.48
N ASP A 238 -11.78 -22.35 -3.65
CA ASP A 238 -12.25 -21.55 -4.78
C ASP A 238 -13.68 -21.96 -5.17
N ILE A 239 -14.56 -20.98 -5.36
CA ILE A 239 -15.90 -21.20 -5.89
C ILE A 239 -15.99 -20.55 -7.26
N ALA A 240 -16.83 -21.09 -8.13
CA ALA A 240 -16.96 -20.57 -9.49
C ALA A 240 -17.22 -19.05 -9.50
N SER A 241 -16.50 -18.30 -10.35
CA SER A 241 -16.59 -16.82 -10.44
C SER A 241 -18.04 -16.31 -10.53
N GLN A 242 -18.94 -17.02 -11.24
CA GLN A 242 -20.35 -16.64 -11.34
C GLN A 242 -21.11 -16.74 -10.01
N GLU A 243 -20.81 -17.76 -9.19
CA GLU A 243 -21.37 -17.91 -7.84
C GLU A 243 -20.86 -16.79 -6.92
N LYS A 244 -19.54 -16.54 -6.94
CA LYS A 244 -18.89 -15.44 -6.20
C LYS A 244 -19.54 -14.09 -6.51
N ARG A 245 -19.70 -13.75 -7.79
CA ARG A 245 -20.39 -12.54 -8.23
C ARG A 245 -21.85 -12.47 -7.74
N ALA A 246 -22.55 -13.59 -7.64
CA ALA A 246 -23.94 -13.64 -7.18
C ALA A 246 -24.07 -13.36 -5.68
N TYR A 247 -23.11 -13.79 -4.85
CA TYR A 247 -23.03 -13.38 -3.44
C TYR A 247 -22.75 -11.89 -3.32
N TYR A 248 -21.78 -11.37 -4.07
CA TYR A 248 -21.38 -9.97 -3.99
C TYR A 248 -22.46 -8.98 -4.42
N LYS A 249 -23.25 -9.32 -5.44
CA LYS A 249 -24.41 -8.51 -5.85
C LYS A 249 -25.47 -8.35 -4.76
N GLN A 250 -25.49 -9.23 -3.75
CA GLN A 250 -26.50 -9.21 -2.70
C GLN A 250 -25.99 -8.67 -1.36
N LEU A 251 -24.68 -8.44 -1.21
CA LEU A 251 -24.05 -7.99 0.05
C LEU A 251 -24.77 -6.86 0.75
N GLN A 252 -25.03 -5.78 0.01
CA GLN A 252 -25.62 -4.57 0.57
C GLN A 252 -27.06 -4.79 1.06
N THR A 253 -27.78 -5.77 0.52
CA THR A 253 -29.22 -5.95 0.82
C THR A 253 -29.49 -6.52 2.21
N ILE A 254 -28.61 -7.39 2.72
CA ILE A 254 -28.78 -8.07 4.01
C ILE A 254 -27.72 -7.66 5.03
N LEU A 255 -26.46 -7.58 4.60
CA LEU A 255 -25.35 -7.31 5.52
C LEU A 255 -25.12 -5.82 5.73
N GLY A 256 -25.59 -4.97 4.80
CA GLY A 256 -25.41 -3.51 4.88
C GLY A 256 -23.94 -3.08 4.73
N VAL A 257 -23.10 -3.91 4.11
CA VAL A 257 -21.67 -3.67 3.91
C VAL A 257 -21.40 -3.41 2.44
N SER A 258 -20.64 -2.36 2.12
CA SER A 258 -20.22 -2.07 0.74
C SER A 258 -18.99 -2.91 0.34
N LEU A 259 -18.73 -3.06 -0.97
CA LEU A 259 -17.50 -3.70 -1.44
C LEU A 259 -16.24 -2.96 -0.95
N TYR A 260 -16.34 -1.64 -0.76
CA TYR A 260 -15.27 -0.84 -0.22
C TYR A 260 -14.98 -1.17 1.24
N ASP A 261 -16.01 -1.24 2.10
CA ASP A 261 -15.85 -1.65 3.51
C ASP A 261 -15.22 -3.05 3.63
N MET A 262 -15.64 -3.98 2.76
CA MET A 262 -15.08 -5.34 2.70
C MET A 262 -13.59 -5.30 2.40
N GLN A 263 -13.18 -4.47 1.43
CA GLN A 263 -11.79 -4.34 1.04
C GLN A 263 -10.93 -3.71 2.17
N LEU A 264 -11.43 -2.70 2.87
CA LEU A 264 -10.71 -2.08 3.99
C LEU A 264 -10.44 -3.09 5.13
N LEU A 265 -11.44 -3.91 5.47
CA LEU A 265 -11.30 -4.93 6.50
C LEU A 265 -10.39 -6.09 6.03
N LYS A 266 -10.44 -6.43 4.74
CA LYS A 266 -9.54 -7.37 4.07
C LYS A 266 -8.08 -6.92 4.12
N ASP A 267 -7.80 -5.66 3.76
CA ASP A 267 -6.47 -5.06 3.86
C ASP A 267 -5.97 -5.03 5.31
N TYR A 268 -6.88 -4.80 6.27
CA TYR A 268 -6.56 -4.86 7.69
C TYR A 268 -6.19 -6.26 8.18
N TYR A 269 -6.96 -7.29 7.79
CA TYR A 269 -6.62 -8.70 8.09
C TYR A 269 -5.25 -9.06 7.52
N ALA A 270 -5.01 -8.68 6.25
CA ALA A 270 -3.75 -8.90 5.57
C ALA A 270 -2.57 -8.25 6.29
N TYR A 271 -2.75 -7.00 6.70
CA TYR A 271 -1.79 -6.24 7.49
C TYR A 271 -1.45 -6.94 8.81
N ARG A 272 -2.47 -7.33 9.60
CA ARG A 272 -2.26 -7.97 10.91
C ARG A 272 -1.51 -9.30 10.77
N PHE A 273 -1.90 -10.11 9.78
CA PHE A 273 -1.29 -11.41 9.56
C PHE A 273 0.15 -11.31 9.08
N ASP A 274 0.43 -10.53 8.03
CA ASP A 274 1.79 -10.43 7.46
C ASP A 274 2.78 -9.80 8.45
N ILE A 275 2.35 -8.84 9.28
CA ILE A 275 3.21 -8.28 10.33
C ILE A 275 3.50 -9.28 11.45
N TRP A 276 2.49 -10.02 11.91
CA TRP A 276 2.72 -11.11 12.86
C TRP A 276 3.69 -12.14 12.27
N LEU A 277 3.49 -12.53 11.02
CA LEU A 277 4.29 -13.53 10.34
C LEU A 277 5.74 -13.10 10.16
N LYS A 278 6.00 -11.88 9.68
CA LYS A 278 7.36 -11.32 9.55
C LYS A 278 8.09 -11.19 10.90
N GLY A 279 7.35 -11.01 11.98
CA GLY A 279 7.90 -11.00 13.33
C GLY A 279 8.24 -12.40 13.86
N VAL A 280 7.73 -13.47 13.27
CA VAL A 280 7.92 -14.84 13.73
C VAL A 280 9.18 -15.45 13.10
N ARG A 281 10.21 -15.70 13.93
CA ARG A 281 11.51 -16.26 13.48
C ARG A 281 11.56 -17.78 13.28
N THR A 282 10.61 -18.53 13.83
CA THR A 282 10.70 -20.00 14.03
C THR A 282 9.93 -20.84 13.03
N LEU A 283 9.43 -20.25 11.95
CA LEU A 283 8.62 -20.97 10.97
C LEU A 283 9.46 -21.73 9.93
N SER A 284 10.78 -21.61 9.88
CA SER A 284 11.63 -22.44 9.00
C SER A 284 12.46 -23.43 9.83
N PRO A 285 12.25 -24.75 9.70
CA PRO A 285 13.04 -25.75 10.42
C PRO A 285 14.44 -25.99 9.82
N SER A 286 14.71 -25.49 8.60
CA SER A 286 15.89 -25.87 7.80
C SER A 286 16.99 -24.81 7.66
N GLN A 287 16.82 -23.62 8.22
CA GLN A 287 17.87 -22.59 8.23
C GLN A 287 17.93 -21.91 9.61
N PRO A 288 19.14 -21.52 10.09
CA PRO A 288 19.24 -20.61 11.23
C PRO A 288 18.37 -19.37 10.96
N PRO A 289 17.83 -18.71 12.00
CA PRO A 289 17.07 -17.47 11.82
C PRO A 289 17.88 -16.56 10.89
N ALA A 290 17.23 -16.10 9.81
CA ALA A 290 17.92 -15.30 8.82
C ALA A 290 18.65 -14.15 9.53
N PRO A 291 19.91 -13.84 9.15
CA PRO A 291 20.69 -12.83 9.84
C PRO A 291 19.89 -11.51 9.91
N LEU A 292 20.09 -10.73 10.98
CA LEU A 292 19.29 -9.54 11.31
C LEU A 292 19.20 -8.53 10.15
N ASP A 293 20.15 -8.57 9.22
CA ASP A 293 20.20 -7.79 7.98
C ASP A 293 19.15 -8.21 6.93
N ARG A 294 18.60 -9.43 7.00
CA ARG A 294 17.54 -9.95 6.11
C ARG A 294 16.13 -9.87 6.69
N VAL A 295 15.98 -9.88 8.01
CA VAL A 295 14.64 -9.80 8.68
C VAL A 295 14.32 -8.37 9.15
N GLY A 296 15.33 -7.50 9.26
CA GLY A 296 15.17 -6.05 9.40
C GLY A 296 14.23 -5.61 10.53
N PHE A 297 13.83 -4.34 10.51
CA PHE A 297 12.89 -3.71 11.44
C PHE A 297 11.66 -4.57 11.81
N TYR A 298 11.14 -5.40 10.89
CA TYR A 298 9.94 -6.23 11.13
C TYR A 298 10.11 -7.26 12.26
N ALA A 299 11.33 -7.76 12.48
CA ALA A 299 11.62 -8.65 13.60
C ALA A 299 11.36 -7.98 14.97
N CYS A 300 11.40 -6.65 15.03
CA CYS A 300 11.18 -5.86 16.23
C CYS A 300 9.71 -5.56 16.52
N LEU A 301 8.80 -5.89 15.59
CA LEU A 301 7.36 -5.66 15.77
C LEU A 301 6.66 -6.76 16.58
N LYS A 302 7.35 -7.87 16.85
CA LYS A 302 6.84 -8.98 17.67
C LYS A 302 7.34 -8.89 19.12
N ASP A 303 6.50 -9.39 20.02
CA ASP A 303 6.67 -9.56 21.46
C ASP A 303 7.78 -10.57 21.88
N SER A 304 8.96 -10.51 21.25
CA SER A 304 10.12 -11.33 21.64
C SER A 304 11.06 -10.53 22.54
N THR A 305 10.98 -10.79 23.84
CA THR A 305 11.83 -10.13 24.86
C THR A 305 13.33 -10.37 24.63
N THR A 306 13.69 -11.45 23.92
CA THR A 306 15.07 -11.90 23.66
C THR A 306 15.93 -10.91 22.87
N ASP A 307 15.32 -10.00 22.10
CA ASP A 307 16.05 -9.12 21.17
C ASP A 307 15.86 -7.64 21.46
N THR A 308 15.33 -7.32 22.66
CA THR A 308 14.93 -5.96 23.03
C THR A 308 16.07 -4.95 22.83
N LEU A 309 17.31 -5.26 23.25
CA LEU A 309 18.45 -4.35 23.10
C LEU A 309 18.82 -4.07 21.64
N ALA A 310 18.80 -5.11 20.79
CA ALA A 310 19.09 -4.97 19.36
C ALA A 310 18.01 -4.13 18.66
N CYS A 311 16.74 -4.39 19.00
CA CYS A 311 15.61 -3.61 18.49
C CYS A 311 15.63 -2.16 18.99
N GLN A 312 16.02 -1.92 20.23
CA GLN A 312 16.21 -0.56 20.75
C GLN A 312 17.32 0.19 19.99
N ALA A 313 18.42 -0.48 19.64
CA ALA A 313 19.49 0.13 18.85
C ALA A 313 18.99 0.50 17.44
N LEU A 314 18.22 -0.38 16.79
CA LEU A 314 17.63 -0.14 15.48
C LEU A 314 16.59 0.99 15.52
N LEU A 315 15.71 1.02 16.51
CA LEU A 315 14.65 2.03 16.62
C LEU A 315 15.19 3.43 16.98
N LYS A 316 16.39 3.54 17.56
CA LYS A 316 17.06 4.84 17.75
C LYS A 316 17.52 5.46 16.44
N ASN A 317 17.85 4.64 15.45
CA ASN A 317 18.29 5.08 14.12
C ASN A 317 17.58 4.26 13.04
N PRO A 318 16.28 4.49 12.80
CA PRO A 318 15.51 3.64 11.89
C PRO A 318 16.05 3.67 10.46
N ASP A 319 16.07 2.52 9.82
CA ASP A 319 16.42 2.38 8.42
C ASP A 319 15.28 2.82 7.49
N MET A 320 15.51 2.76 6.17
CA MET A 320 14.51 3.15 5.19
C MET A 320 13.31 2.21 5.11
N ASP A 321 13.45 0.95 5.51
CA ASP A 321 12.36 -0.01 5.48
C ASP A 321 11.36 0.28 6.61
N PHE A 322 11.83 0.73 7.79
CA PHE A 322 10.99 1.37 8.80
C PHE A 322 10.20 2.54 8.22
N TYR A 323 10.87 3.49 7.55
CA TYR A 323 10.20 4.69 7.03
C TYR A 323 9.17 4.35 5.96
N ASN A 324 9.44 3.36 5.11
CA ASN A 324 8.51 2.88 4.09
C ASN A 324 7.30 2.18 4.71
N TYR A 325 7.54 1.30 5.69
CA TYR A 325 6.48 0.65 6.44
C TYR A 325 5.58 1.68 7.13
N PHE A 326 6.17 2.60 7.88
CA PHE A 326 5.40 3.57 8.66
C PHE A 326 4.61 4.52 7.77
N ARG A 327 5.12 4.83 6.57
CA ARG A 327 4.41 5.61 5.56
C ARG A 327 3.21 4.86 4.95
N ARG A 328 3.31 3.55 4.72
CA ARG A 328 2.23 2.69 4.20
C ARG A 328 1.13 2.43 5.22
N VAL A 329 1.53 2.00 6.41
CA VAL A 329 0.62 1.55 7.47
C VAL A 329 0.14 2.70 8.34
N ARG A 330 0.95 3.76 8.45
CA ARG A 330 0.69 4.94 9.30
C ARG A 330 0.61 4.64 10.79
N LEU A 331 0.83 3.40 11.21
CA LEU A 331 0.76 2.97 12.59
C LEU A 331 1.94 2.05 12.91
N ILE A 332 2.65 2.36 14.00
CA ILE A 332 3.59 1.45 14.65
C ILE A 332 2.91 0.87 15.88
N THR A 333 2.95 -0.45 16.00
CA THR A 333 2.43 -1.20 17.15
C THR A 333 3.47 -2.21 17.61
N PHE A 334 3.42 -2.58 18.88
CA PHE A 334 4.16 -3.71 19.43
C PHE A 334 3.12 -4.66 20.02
N GLY A 335 2.90 -5.79 19.35
CA GLY A 335 1.71 -6.61 19.58
C GLY A 335 0.41 -5.83 19.34
N ASP A 336 -0.50 -5.85 20.31
CA ASP A 336 -1.75 -5.08 20.29
C ASP A 336 -1.62 -3.68 20.93
N GLU A 337 -0.44 -3.28 21.41
CA GLU A 337 -0.21 -1.93 21.95
C GLU A 337 0.17 -0.95 20.83
N PRO A 338 -0.63 0.09 20.56
CA PRO A 338 -0.23 1.13 19.62
C PRO A 338 0.86 2.02 20.21
N CYS A 339 1.76 2.50 19.34
CA CYS A 339 2.90 3.29 19.76
C CYS A 339 2.95 4.68 19.10
N LEU A 340 2.99 4.72 17.78
CA LEU A 340 3.06 5.95 16.99
C LEU A 340 2.05 5.88 15.85
N TYR A 341 1.36 7.00 15.60
CA TYR A 341 0.54 7.21 14.42
C TYR A 341 1.08 8.36 13.57
N LEU A 342 1.09 8.18 12.26
CA LEU A 342 1.44 9.19 11.28
C LEU A 342 0.16 9.84 10.75
N THR A 343 -0.15 11.04 11.23
CA THR A 343 -1.35 11.78 10.82
C THR A 343 -1.33 12.09 9.32
N PRO A 344 -2.48 12.30 8.66
CA PRO A 344 -2.54 12.71 7.24
C PRO A 344 -1.64 13.92 6.87
N GLN A 345 -1.30 14.78 7.83
CA GLN A 345 -0.40 15.92 7.64
C GLN A 345 1.09 15.53 7.76
N ASN A 346 1.41 14.25 7.84
CA ASN A 346 2.76 13.73 8.06
C ASN A 346 3.37 14.17 9.41
N THR A 347 2.53 14.36 10.43
CA THR A 347 2.96 14.63 11.82
C THR A 347 2.83 13.39 12.68
N LEU A 348 3.64 13.30 13.75
CA LEU A 348 3.60 12.17 14.68
C LEU A 348 2.60 12.43 15.80
N GLN A 349 1.77 11.42 16.07
CA GLN A 349 0.94 11.32 17.26
C GLN A 349 1.43 10.13 18.10
N ASN A 350 1.68 10.37 19.38
CA ASN A 350 2.13 9.33 20.31
C ASN A 350 0.95 8.71 21.05
N PHE A 351 1.04 7.41 21.30
CA PHE A 351 0.11 6.66 22.14
C PHE A 351 0.78 6.30 23.48
N PRO A 352 0.07 6.43 24.62
CA PRO A 352 0.52 5.82 25.86
C PRO A 352 0.77 4.30 25.69
N SER A 353 2.01 3.87 25.91
CA SER A 353 2.39 2.45 25.84
C SER A 353 3.34 2.07 26.98
N LYS A 354 3.19 0.83 27.47
CA LYS A 354 4.07 0.27 28.50
C LYS A 354 5.29 -0.42 27.89
N ASP A 355 5.20 -0.77 26.61
CA ASP A 355 6.23 -1.47 25.85
C ASP A 355 7.57 -0.70 25.81
N PRO A 356 8.70 -1.37 26.13
CA PRO A 356 10.02 -0.75 26.17
C PRO A 356 10.57 -0.32 24.80
N LEU A 357 10.19 -1.01 23.72
CA LEU A 357 10.53 -0.63 22.35
C LEU A 357 9.75 0.61 21.95
N CYS A 358 8.47 0.69 22.32
CA CYS A 358 7.69 1.90 22.08
C CYS A 358 8.28 3.13 22.77
N LYS A 359 8.61 3.02 24.06
CA LYS A 359 9.27 4.10 24.81
C LYS A 359 10.57 4.54 24.16
N THR A 360 11.35 3.59 23.63
CA THR A 360 12.60 3.89 22.92
C THR A 360 12.33 4.67 21.63
N LEU A 361 11.36 4.25 20.84
CA LEU A 361 10.99 4.92 19.59
C LEU A 361 10.39 6.31 19.85
N GLN A 362 9.56 6.47 20.88
CA GLN A 362 9.00 7.77 21.26
C GLN A 362 10.05 8.74 21.80
N ALA A 363 11.08 8.24 22.49
CA ALA A 363 12.22 9.03 22.94
C ALA A 363 13.16 9.43 21.79
N ASN A 364 13.10 8.74 20.64
CA ASN A 364 13.90 9.00 19.44
C ASN A 364 12.98 9.09 18.22
N PRO A 365 12.08 10.09 18.17
CA PRO A 365 11.01 10.13 17.19
C PRO A 365 11.58 10.18 15.75
N PRO A 366 11.06 9.34 14.84
CA PRO A 366 11.56 9.29 13.47
C PRO A 366 11.28 10.61 12.75
N GLN A 367 12.26 11.11 11.98
CA GLN A 367 12.10 12.34 11.23
C GLN A 367 11.31 12.05 9.96
N MET A 368 10.00 12.35 9.92
CA MET A 368 9.12 11.93 8.81
C MET A 368 9.16 12.83 7.57
N GLY A 369 9.97 13.88 7.58
CA GLY A 369 10.11 14.83 6.46
C GLY A 369 9.21 16.06 6.66
N VAL A 370 8.89 16.75 5.56
CA VAL A 370 8.07 17.97 5.63
C VAL A 370 6.64 17.66 6.07
N VAL A 371 6.05 18.60 6.82
CA VAL A 371 4.63 18.58 7.16
C VAL A 371 3.83 18.90 5.90
N VAL A 372 2.82 18.10 5.61
CA VAL A 372 1.88 18.33 4.52
C VAL A 372 0.82 19.32 5.00
N PRO A 373 0.66 20.50 4.37
CA PRO A 373 -0.40 21.43 4.73
C PRO A 373 -1.78 20.78 4.67
N SER A 374 -2.64 21.07 5.65
CA SER A 374 -3.94 20.41 5.79
C SER A 374 -4.84 20.61 4.57
N ASN A 375 -4.80 21.79 3.95
CA ASN A 375 -5.52 22.11 2.71
C ASN A 375 -5.01 21.27 1.52
N VAL A 376 -3.70 21.00 1.43
CA VAL A 376 -3.13 20.14 0.38
C VAL A 376 -3.55 18.69 0.59
N ALA A 377 -3.42 18.16 1.82
CA ALA A 377 -3.84 16.80 2.13
C ALA A 377 -5.33 16.58 1.82
N LYS A 378 -6.18 17.56 2.18
CA LYS A 378 -7.60 17.55 1.88
C LYS A 378 -7.89 17.57 0.37
N ALA A 379 -7.20 18.43 -0.39
CA ALA A 379 -7.38 18.50 -1.84
C ALA A 379 -7.02 17.18 -2.54
N PHE A 380 -5.97 16.48 -2.07
CA PHE A 380 -5.63 15.15 -2.57
C PHE A 380 -6.67 14.09 -2.22
N GLN A 381 -7.24 14.12 -1.01
CA GLN A 381 -8.30 13.20 -0.62
C GLN A 381 -9.53 13.39 -1.50
N GLU A 382 -10.01 14.62 -1.63
CA GLU A 382 -11.19 14.93 -2.45
C GLU A 382 -10.98 14.58 -3.93
N ALA A 383 -9.76 14.73 -4.46
CA ALA A 383 -9.44 14.33 -5.83
C ALA A 383 -9.39 12.81 -6.01
N GLN A 384 -8.86 12.08 -5.04
CA GLN A 384 -8.86 10.61 -5.06
C GLN A 384 -10.29 10.07 -4.97
N ASP A 385 -11.12 10.61 -4.08
CA ASP A 385 -12.52 10.24 -3.93
C ASP A 385 -13.32 10.56 -5.20
N ALA A 386 -13.11 11.74 -5.81
CA ALA A 386 -13.77 12.11 -7.06
C ALA A 386 -13.34 11.20 -8.23
N LEU A 387 -12.08 10.74 -8.26
CA LEU A 387 -11.62 9.78 -9.26
C LEU A 387 -12.28 8.41 -9.08
N ILE A 388 -12.35 7.91 -7.84
CA ILE A 388 -13.02 6.64 -7.52
C ILE A 388 -14.48 6.69 -7.96
N HIS A 389 -15.19 7.76 -7.60
CA HIS A 389 -16.59 7.97 -8.00
C HIS A 389 -16.73 8.02 -9.53
N MET A 390 -15.90 8.80 -10.21
CA MET A 390 -15.89 8.87 -11.68
C MET A 390 -15.68 7.49 -12.31
N ILE A 391 -14.78 6.67 -11.80
CA ILE A 391 -14.47 5.36 -12.40
C ILE A 391 -15.57 4.32 -12.11
N ASN A 392 -16.17 4.35 -10.92
CA ASN A 392 -17.13 3.34 -10.50
C ASN A 392 -18.56 3.62 -10.94
N GLU A 393 -18.93 4.89 -11.18
CA GLU A 393 -20.30 5.28 -11.44
C GLU A 393 -20.50 5.80 -12.86
N ALA A 394 -21.38 5.12 -13.62
CA ALA A 394 -21.81 5.61 -14.92
C ALA A 394 -22.63 6.91 -14.76
N PRO A 395 -22.42 7.94 -15.61
CA PRO A 395 -21.75 7.88 -16.91
C PRO A 395 -20.23 8.05 -16.89
N HIS A 396 -19.56 8.12 -15.74
CA HIS A 396 -18.14 8.47 -15.58
C HIS A 396 -17.83 9.94 -15.87
N ASP A 397 -18.63 10.85 -15.32
CA ASP A 397 -18.49 12.30 -15.52
C ASP A 397 -17.13 12.83 -15.03
N LEU A 398 -16.39 13.42 -15.96
CA LEU A 398 -15.06 13.95 -15.76
C LEU A 398 -15.05 15.31 -15.03
N LYS A 399 -16.15 16.06 -15.05
CA LYS A 399 -16.19 17.46 -14.58
C LYS A 399 -15.82 17.60 -13.10
N PRO A 400 -16.41 16.85 -12.15
CA PRO A 400 -16.05 16.98 -10.73
C PRO A 400 -14.58 16.66 -10.48
N PHE A 401 -14.05 15.62 -11.13
CA PHE A 401 -12.66 15.23 -10.98
C PHE A 401 -11.70 16.32 -11.49
N LYS A 402 -12.00 16.92 -12.64
CA LYS A 402 -11.19 18.02 -13.20
C LYS A 402 -11.11 19.22 -12.26
N ASP A 403 -12.21 19.57 -11.61
CA ASP A 403 -12.25 20.67 -10.61
C ASP A 403 -11.39 20.34 -9.38
N ARG A 404 -11.38 19.07 -8.93
CA ARG A 404 -10.51 18.62 -7.83
C ARG A 404 -9.03 18.65 -8.17
N LEU A 405 -8.66 18.32 -9.41
CA LEU A 405 -7.26 18.48 -9.86
C LEU A 405 -6.83 19.94 -9.80
N GLN A 406 -7.71 20.87 -10.19
CA GLN A 406 -7.43 22.31 -10.10
C GLN A 406 -7.26 22.76 -8.65
N ALA A 407 -8.07 22.23 -7.72
CA ALA A 407 -7.96 22.52 -6.29
C ALA A 407 -6.60 22.08 -5.71
N ILE A 408 -6.06 20.92 -6.14
CA ILE A 408 -4.70 20.50 -5.76
C ILE A 408 -3.68 21.56 -6.19
N LEU A 409 -3.69 21.94 -7.47
CA LEU A 409 -2.73 22.91 -8.00
C LEU A 409 -2.79 24.24 -7.23
N GLN A 410 -4.00 24.71 -6.90
CA GLN A 410 -4.23 25.92 -6.10
C GLN A 410 -3.76 25.80 -4.64
N ALA A 411 -3.74 24.60 -4.08
CA ALA A 411 -3.26 24.35 -2.72
C ALA A 411 -1.72 24.27 -2.63
N THR A 412 -1.02 24.12 -3.75
CA THR A 412 0.45 23.93 -3.79
C THR A 412 1.20 25.23 -4.13
N PRO A 413 2.55 25.26 -3.96
CA PRO A 413 3.36 26.40 -4.38
C PRO A 413 3.23 26.79 -5.86
N LEU A 414 2.72 25.89 -6.72
CA LEU A 414 2.44 26.19 -8.13
C LEU A 414 1.35 27.26 -8.30
N ALA A 415 0.48 27.47 -7.31
CA ALA A 415 -0.54 28.52 -7.33
C ALA A 415 0.05 29.94 -7.43
N ALA A 416 1.29 30.14 -6.98
CA ALA A 416 2.01 31.40 -7.11
C ALA A 416 2.45 31.69 -8.55
N LEU A 417 2.39 30.70 -9.45
CA LEU A 417 2.77 30.86 -10.86
C LEU A 417 1.63 31.54 -11.63
N GLN A 418 1.76 32.85 -11.81
CA GLN A 418 0.75 33.69 -12.47
C GLN A 418 1.28 34.32 -13.76
N GLY A 419 0.37 34.54 -14.72
CA GLY A 419 0.64 35.21 -15.99
C GLY A 419 0.92 34.26 -17.17
N PRO A 420 0.97 34.80 -18.40
CA PRO A 420 1.01 34.00 -19.64
C PRO A 420 2.18 33.01 -19.70
N LYS A 421 3.31 33.39 -19.10
CA LYS A 421 4.56 32.60 -19.08
C LYS A 421 4.47 31.27 -18.30
N TRP A 422 3.42 31.08 -17.50
CA TRP A 422 3.23 29.87 -16.68
C TRP A 422 1.96 29.09 -17.01
N HIS A 423 1.12 29.60 -17.93
CA HIS A 423 -0.21 29.03 -18.21
C HIS A 423 -0.17 27.52 -18.49
N HIS A 424 0.86 27.08 -19.21
CA HIS A 424 1.03 25.68 -19.62
C HIS A 424 1.57 24.74 -18.52
N VAL A 425 2.16 25.26 -17.43
CA VAL A 425 2.65 24.42 -16.31
C VAL A 425 1.49 23.76 -15.61
N LEU A 426 0.42 24.52 -15.35
CA LEU A 426 -0.73 24.01 -14.62
C LEU A 426 -1.43 22.90 -15.41
N ASP A 427 -1.55 23.05 -16.73
CA ASP A 427 -2.10 21.99 -17.59
C ASP A 427 -1.18 20.77 -17.65
N TYR A 428 0.13 20.97 -17.71
CA TYR A 428 1.11 19.89 -17.67
C TYR A 428 1.11 19.12 -16.33
N GLU A 429 1.00 19.82 -15.20
CA GLU A 429 0.93 19.19 -13.89
C GLU A 429 -0.44 18.56 -13.60
N ARG A 430 -1.53 19.08 -14.18
CA ARG A 430 -2.83 18.40 -14.16
C ARG A 430 -2.73 17.00 -14.79
N LEU A 431 -2.00 16.89 -15.90
CA LEU A 431 -1.74 15.63 -16.59
C LEU A 431 -0.93 14.66 -15.69
N HIS A 432 0.11 15.13 -14.99
CA HIS A 432 0.85 14.30 -14.03
C HIS A 432 0.02 13.89 -12.81
N LEU A 433 -0.84 14.77 -12.29
CA LEU A 433 -1.73 14.46 -11.17
C LEU A 433 -2.73 13.35 -11.55
N LEU A 434 -3.31 13.41 -12.76
CA LEU A 434 -4.13 12.31 -13.29
C LEU A 434 -3.38 10.97 -13.22
N ALA A 435 -2.12 10.96 -13.68
CA ALA A 435 -1.34 9.72 -13.76
C ALA A 435 -0.96 9.15 -12.38
N LEU A 436 -0.66 10.02 -11.41
CA LEU A 436 -0.41 9.62 -10.03
C LEU A 436 -1.67 9.14 -9.32
N LEU A 437 -2.78 9.88 -9.42
CA LEU A 437 -4.05 9.53 -8.79
C LEU A 437 -4.59 8.23 -9.37
N SER A 438 -4.57 8.07 -10.70
CA SER A 438 -4.95 6.80 -11.34
C SER A 438 -4.03 5.66 -10.93
N GLY A 439 -2.73 5.94 -10.76
CA GLY A 439 -1.76 4.96 -10.25
C GLY A 439 -1.96 4.62 -8.78
N SER A 440 -2.68 5.46 -8.01
CA SER A 440 -2.98 5.24 -6.59
C SER A 440 -4.19 4.35 -6.32
N LEU A 441 -4.96 4.04 -7.37
CA LEU A 441 -6.13 3.20 -7.27
C LEU A 441 -5.79 1.74 -7.53
N ASN A 442 -6.48 0.86 -6.83
CA ASN A 442 -6.55 -0.56 -7.13
C ASN A 442 -7.99 -0.94 -7.50
N PHE A 443 -8.20 -2.15 -7.99
CA PHE A 443 -9.54 -2.70 -8.22
C PHE A 443 -9.77 -3.87 -7.26
N THR A 444 -11.01 -4.04 -6.81
CA THR A 444 -11.36 -5.12 -5.88
C THR A 444 -11.20 -6.48 -6.56
N ASP A 445 -10.68 -7.48 -5.84
CA ASP A 445 -10.57 -8.87 -6.33
C ASP A 445 -11.93 -9.60 -6.47
N PHE A 446 -13.02 -8.84 -6.34
CA PHE A 446 -14.39 -9.34 -6.33
C PHE A 446 -14.99 -9.51 -7.74
N ASP A 447 -14.18 -9.39 -8.79
CA ASP A 447 -14.59 -9.61 -10.19
C ASP A 447 -15.78 -8.72 -10.62
N THR A 448 -15.77 -7.47 -10.10
CA THR A 448 -16.80 -6.43 -10.31
C THR A 448 -16.22 -5.12 -10.86
N ASP A 449 -14.95 -5.09 -11.29
CA ASP A 449 -14.23 -3.90 -11.80
C ASP A 449 -14.39 -2.62 -10.94
N THR A 450 -14.65 -2.78 -9.64
CA THR A 450 -14.85 -1.66 -8.71
C THR A 450 -13.50 -1.19 -8.20
N TYR A 451 -13.20 0.10 -8.37
CA TYR A 451 -11.94 0.72 -7.96
C TYR A 451 -12.02 1.30 -6.55
N TYR A 452 -10.88 1.30 -5.86
CA TYR A 452 -10.73 1.86 -4.51
C TYR A 452 -9.31 2.41 -4.31
N SER A 453 -9.09 3.18 -3.24
CA SER A 453 -7.75 3.65 -2.85
C SER A 453 -6.91 2.46 -2.38
N GLY A 454 -5.85 2.11 -3.11
CA GLY A 454 -5.07 0.89 -2.81
C GLY A 454 -3.56 1.07 -2.89
N SER A 455 -3.02 1.84 -3.83
CA SER A 455 -1.56 1.95 -4.07
C SER A 455 -0.83 3.03 -3.31
N ALA A 456 -1.51 4.15 -3.10
CA ALA A 456 -0.99 5.27 -2.33
C ALA A 456 -2.15 6.05 -1.73
N SER A 457 -2.06 6.39 -0.45
CA SER A 457 -3.10 7.12 0.25
C SER A 457 -2.97 8.58 -0.14
N ALA A 458 -4.07 9.32 -0.16
CA ALA A 458 -4.04 10.75 -0.45
C ALA A 458 -2.95 11.54 0.32
N PRO A 459 -2.71 11.30 1.62
CA PRO A 459 -1.57 11.90 2.34
C PRO A 459 -0.20 11.57 1.74
N MET A 460 0.00 10.33 1.30
CA MET A 460 1.26 9.90 0.67
C MET A 460 1.46 10.59 -0.67
N LEU A 461 0.39 10.67 -1.47
CA LEU A 461 0.41 11.36 -2.75
C LEU A 461 0.74 12.84 -2.57
N ALA A 462 0.12 13.51 -1.60
CA ALA A 462 0.39 14.90 -1.27
C ALA A 462 1.86 15.12 -0.88
N TYR A 463 2.39 14.29 0.02
CA TYR A 463 3.79 14.33 0.44
C TYR A 463 4.76 14.17 -0.74
N ASN A 464 4.58 13.10 -1.53
CA ASN A 464 5.43 12.82 -2.69
C ASN A 464 5.33 13.91 -3.76
N TYR A 465 4.14 14.46 -3.98
CA TYR A 465 3.91 15.51 -4.96
C TYR A 465 4.55 16.84 -4.56
N LEU A 466 4.51 17.22 -3.27
CA LEU A 466 5.18 18.44 -2.79
C LEU A 466 6.71 18.33 -2.92
N HIS A 467 7.29 17.18 -2.56
CA HIS A 467 8.72 16.93 -2.78
C HIS A 467 9.09 16.99 -4.26
N ARG A 468 8.25 16.42 -5.13
CA ARG A 468 8.45 16.49 -6.58
C ARG A 468 8.41 17.92 -7.09
N ILE A 469 7.45 18.73 -6.65
CA ILE A 469 7.38 20.15 -7.04
C ILE A 469 8.66 20.87 -6.61
N ASP A 470 9.12 20.64 -5.38
CA ASP A 470 10.35 21.26 -4.89
C ASP A 470 11.57 20.88 -5.76
N PHE A 471 11.70 19.58 -6.05
CA PHE A 471 12.79 19.06 -6.87
C PHE A 471 12.80 19.61 -8.30
N PHE A 472 11.65 19.65 -8.99
CA PHE A 472 11.62 20.09 -10.39
C PHE A 472 11.56 21.61 -10.54
N TYR A 473 10.73 22.30 -9.75
CA TYR A 473 10.36 23.68 -10.04
C TYR A 473 11.06 24.72 -9.17
N THR A 474 11.43 24.44 -7.92
CA THR A 474 11.97 25.46 -7.01
C THR A 474 13.15 26.26 -7.60
N PRO A 475 14.16 25.63 -8.24
CA PRO A 475 15.25 26.40 -8.86
C PRO A 475 14.78 27.33 -9.97
N LEU A 476 13.86 26.86 -10.83
CA LEU A 476 13.34 27.65 -11.95
C LEU A 476 12.46 28.80 -11.44
N ILE A 477 11.57 28.53 -10.49
CA ILE A 477 10.69 29.55 -9.88
C ILE A 477 11.53 30.68 -9.28
N LYS A 478 12.56 30.34 -8.50
CA LYS A 478 13.46 31.34 -7.91
C LYS A 478 14.24 32.12 -8.98
N ALA A 479 14.69 31.45 -10.04
CA ALA A 479 15.40 32.14 -11.13
C ALA A 479 14.48 33.14 -11.85
N VAL A 480 13.21 32.78 -12.07
CA VAL A 480 12.21 33.67 -12.69
C VAL A 480 11.88 34.86 -11.80
N GLN A 481 11.81 34.66 -10.47
CA GLN A 481 11.67 35.76 -9.51
C GLN A 481 12.86 36.74 -9.56
N LEU A 482 14.02 36.27 -10.03
CA LEU A 482 15.24 37.08 -10.22
C LEU A 482 15.43 37.55 -11.68
N GLY A 483 14.41 37.44 -12.52
CA GLY A 483 14.40 38.04 -13.86
C GLY A 483 14.67 37.09 -15.04
N LEU A 484 14.80 35.78 -14.81
CA LEU A 484 14.87 34.81 -15.91
C LEU A 484 13.51 34.71 -16.63
N ASP A 485 13.51 34.74 -17.96
CA ASP A 485 12.32 34.45 -18.77
C ASP A 485 12.15 32.92 -18.91
N PRO A 486 11.09 32.33 -18.33
CA PRO A 486 10.89 30.88 -18.39
C PRO A 486 10.60 30.39 -19.82
N SER A 487 9.97 31.20 -20.67
CA SER A 487 9.67 30.81 -22.06
C SER A 487 10.95 30.69 -22.86
N ALA A 488 11.81 31.71 -22.78
CA ALA A 488 13.15 31.68 -23.38
C ALA A 488 14.00 30.53 -22.81
N TYR A 489 13.94 30.29 -21.50
CA TYR A 489 14.63 29.16 -20.87
C TYR A 489 14.22 27.82 -21.49
N LEU A 490 12.92 27.53 -21.56
CA LEU A 490 12.40 26.25 -22.07
C LEU A 490 12.74 26.05 -23.54
N HIS A 491 12.58 27.09 -24.38
CA HIS A 491 12.90 26.99 -25.81
C HIS A 491 14.39 26.78 -26.08
N ASN A 492 15.26 27.22 -25.17
CA ASN A 492 16.71 27.07 -25.31
C ASN A 492 17.27 25.87 -24.54
N LEU A 493 16.44 25.03 -23.90
CA LEU A 493 16.89 23.75 -23.37
C LEU A 493 17.39 22.87 -24.52
N LYS A 494 18.59 22.32 -24.39
CA LYS A 494 19.12 21.39 -25.39
C LYS A 494 18.44 20.03 -25.24
N GLN A 495 18.15 19.36 -26.36
CA GLN A 495 17.65 18.00 -26.32
C GLN A 495 18.58 17.09 -25.51
N SER A 496 18.01 16.11 -24.81
CA SER A 496 18.79 15.03 -24.20
C SER A 496 19.35 14.12 -25.29
N ALA A 497 20.53 13.54 -25.04
CA ALA A 497 21.10 12.57 -25.96
C ALA A 497 20.13 11.37 -26.07
N PRO A 498 19.97 10.75 -27.26
CA PRO A 498 19.00 9.67 -27.48
C PRO A 498 19.10 8.52 -26.45
N HIS A 499 20.29 8.23 -25.95
CA HIS A 499 20.58 7.17 -24.97
C HIS A 499 20.58 7.62 -23.50
N SER A 500 20.34 8.90 -23.20
CA SER A 500 20.17 9.44 -21.83
C SER A 500 18.71 9.73 -21.46
N ASN A 501 17.78 9.40 -22.35
CA ASN A 501 16.39 9.87 -22.26
C ASN A 501 15.59 9.35 -21.06
N TYR A 502 16.05 8.26 -20.42
CA TYR A 502 15.35 7.60 -19.31
C TYR A 502 16.34 6.79 -18.46
N PRO A 503 17.04 7.40 -17.49
CA PRO A 503 17.98 6.66 -16.65
C PRO A 503 17.30 5.52 -15.87
N CYS A 504 15.99 5.57 -15.64
CA CYS A 504 15.26 4.49 -14.97
C CYS A 504 14.62 3.43 -15.88
N THR A 505 14.83 3.48 -17.21
CA THR A 505 14.34 2.43 -18.13
C THR A 505 15.46 1.52 -18.64
N LYS A 506 16.70 1.71 -18.17
CA LYS A 506 17.78 0.74 -18.30
C LYS A 506 17.82 -0.09 -17.02
N ASP A 507 18.10 -1.38 -17.12
CA ASP A 507 18.15 -2.27 -15.94
C ASP A 507 19.20 -1.76 -14.93
N ASP A 508 18.81 -1.74 -13.66
CA ASP A 508 19.57 -1.37 -12.45
C ASP A 508 19.94 0.10 -12.16
N SER A 509 19.89 1.03 -13.10
CA SER A 509 20.34 2.43 -12.84
C SER A 509 19.43 3.24 -11.91
N CYS A 510 18.18 2.81 -11.69
CA CYS A 510 17.28 3.38 -10.68
C CYS A 510 16.88 2.37 -9.59
N THR A 511 17.73 1.35 -9.39
CA THR A 511 17.65 0.50 -8.20
C THR A 511 18.15 1.30 -7.00
N ARG A 512 17.38 1.30 -5.92
CA ARG A 512 17.75 1.99 -4.69
C ARG A 512 19.00 1.30 -4.12
N PRO A 513 20.06 2.04 -3.73
CA PRO A 513 21.19 1.41 -3.07
C PRO A 513 20.75 0.79 -1.74
N LYS A 514 21.21 -0.43 -1.47
CA LYS A 514 20.86 -1.14 -0.24
C LYS A 514 21.46 -0.44 0.99
N ASN A 515 20.81 -0.58 2.14
CA ASN A 515 21.28 -0.09 3.44
C ASN A 515 21.51 1.44 3.54
N THR A 516 20.90 2.23 2.66
CA THR A 516 21.00 3.69 2.74
C THR A 516 20.14 4.26 3.88
N PRO A 517 20.69 5.10 4.77
CA PRO A 517 19.90 5.79 5.78
C PRO A 517 19.02 6.87 5.15
N LYS A 518 17.96 7.28 5.85
CA LYS A 518 17.12 8.41 5.42
C LYS A 518 17.98 9.66 5.20
N SER A 519 17.83 10.29 4.04
CA SER A 519 18.60 11.48 3.67
C SER A 519 17.84 12.33 2.64
N PRO A 520 18.20 13.62 2.48
CA PRO A 520 17.66 14.46 1.40
C PRO A 520 17.87 13.85 0.01
N TRP A 521 19.01 13.18 -0.20
CA TRP A 521 19.32 12.51 -1.46
C TRP A 521 18.30 11.43 -1.81
N LEU A 522 17.84 10.63 -0.83
CA LEU A 522 16.83 9.60 -1.09
C LEU A 522 15.46 10.16 -1.43
N GLU A 523 15.04 11.27 -0.82
CA GLU A 523 13.75 11.89 -1.15
C GLU A 523 13.78 12.50 -2.57
N ASP A 524 14.93 13.08 -2.97
CA ASP A 524 15.13 13.57 -4.33
C ASP A 524 15.33 12.45 -5.35
N PHE A 525 15.93 11.32 -4.96
CA PHE A 525 16.01 10.11 -5.78
C PHE A 525 14.62 9.61 -6.16
N ARG A 526 13.68 9.56 -5.19
CA ARG A 526 12.28 9.20 -5.44
C ARG A 526 11.60 10.17 -6.39
N SER A 527 11.85 11.47 -6.20
CA SER A 527 11.31 12.52 -7.08
C SER A 527 11.84 12.39 -8.51
N ALA A 528 13.15 12.14 -8.68
CA ALA A 528 13.77 11.92 -9.99
C ALA A 528 13.29 10.63 -10.67
N LYS A 529 13.14 9.53 -9.91
CA LYS A 529 12.60 8.26 -10.40
C LYS A 529 11.14 8.38 -10.82
N SER A 530 10.30 8.99 -9.98
CA SER A 530 8.90 9.29 -10.30
C SER A 530 8.79 10.19 -11.53
N GLY A 531 9.63 11.23 -11.62
CA GLY A 531 9.71 12.10 -12.79
C GLY A 531 10.06 11.33 -14.06
N THR A 532 10.94 10.33 -13.99
CA THR A 532 11.30 9.48 -15.14
C THR A 532 10.10 8.70 -15.66
N PHE A 533 9.28 8.15 -14.75
CA PHE A 533 8.05 7.45 -15.12
C PHE A 533 6.98 8.37 -15.71
N LEU A 534 6.93 9.62 -15.25
CA LEU A 534 6.00 10.62 -15.78
C LEU A 534 6.40 11.09 -17.19
N VAL A 535 7.70 11.35 -17.44
CA VAL A 535 8.14 11.71 -18.80
C VAL A 535 8.18 10.52 -19.77
N ASN A 536 8.09 9.28 -19.27
CA ASN A 536 7.87 8.07 -20.07
C ASN A 536 6.37 7.84 -20.28
N ARG A 537 5.73 8.83 -20.93
CA ARG A 537 4.27 8.92 -21.04
C ARG A 537 3.63 7.67 -21.64
N TYR A 538 2.40 7.43 -21.23
CA TYR A 538 1.54 6.34 -21.74
C TYR A 538 2.07 4.93 -21.48
N LYS A 539 3.01 4.78 -20.56
CA LYS A 539 3.49 3.49 -20.06
C LYS A 539 3.07 3.32 -18.61
N PHE A 540 2.56 2.14 -18.26
CA PHE A 540 2.41 1.78 -16.87
C PHE A 540 3.80 1.56 -16.27
N ASN A 541 4.13 2.30 -15.22
CA ASN A 541 5.40 2.19 -14.52
C ASN A 541 5.13 2.11 -13.01
N PHE A 542 5.85 1.23 -12.31
CA PHE A 542 5.69 1.06 -10.87
C PHE A 542 7.02 0.77 -10.18
N SER A 543 7.11 1.15 -8.91
CA SER A 543 8.18 0.75 -8.00
C SER A 543 7.62 0.52 -6.61
N PHE A 544 7.64 -0.74 -6.16
CA PHE A 544 7.21 -1.12 -4.82
C PHE A 544 8.12 -0.54 -3.74
N GLU A 545 9.43 -0.55 -3.94
CA GLU A 545 10.40 -0.05 -2.94
C GLU A 545 10.22 1.43 -2.61
N ASP A 546 9.87 2.23 -3.63
CA ASP A 546 9.79 3.69 -3.53
C ASP A 546 8.36 4.22 -3.45
N LEU A 547 7.35 3.34 -3.47
CA LEU A 547 5.93 3.71 -3.41
C LEU A 547 5.48 4.61 -4.57
N ILE A 548 5.97 4.33 -5.78
CA ILE A 548 5.68 5.13 -6.97
C ILE A 548 4.85 4.28 -7.94
N TYR A 549 3.63 4.74 -8.24
CA TYR A 549 2.76 4.13 -9.25
C TYR A 549 2.29 5.21 -10.22
N VAL A 550 2.53 4.99 -11.50
CA VAL A 550 2.12 5.90 -12.57
C VAL A 550 1.28 5.11 -13.56
N LYS A 551 -0.02 5.42 -13.60
CA LYS A 551 -0.98 4.83 -14.53
C LYS A 551 -1.57 5.94 -15.37
N TRP A 552 -1.28 5.94 -16.67
CA TRP A 552 -1.74 6.96 -17.60
C TRP A 552 -3.19 6.79 -18.05
N GLY A 553 -3.94 5.87 -17.43
CA GLY A 553 -5.23 5.45 -17.93
C GLY A 553 -6.34 5.34 -16.91
N ALA A 554 -7.49 5.93 -17.27
CA ALA A 554 -8.75 5.89 -16.54
C ALA A 554 -9.93 5.96 -17.54
N PRO A 555 -11.03 5.24 -17.31
CA PRO A 555 -12.26 5.40 -18.08
C PRO A 555 -12.89 6.75 -17.73
N ALA A 556 -13.51 7.42 -18.71
CA ALA A 556 -14.17 8.70 -18.49
C ALA A 556 -15.24 8.95 -19.56
N TRP A 557 -16.14 9.89 -19.32
CA TRP A 557 -17.11 10.38 -20.29
C TRP A 557 -17.15 11.90 -20.32
N ASP A 558 -17.37 12.43 -21.53
CA ASP A 558 -17.48 13.86 -21.80
C ASP A 558 -18.66 14.09 -22.76
N GLU A 559 -19.52 15.07 -22.45
CA GLU A 559 -20.72 15.38 -23.24
C GLU A 559 -20.43 15.58 -24.74
N LYS A 560 -19.26 16.14 -25.07
CA LYS A 560 -18.86 16.44 -26.45
C LYS A 560 -18.26 15.25 -27.20
N ARG A 561 -17.70 14.26 -26.48
CA ARG A 561 -16.85 13.22 -27.05
C ARG A 561 -17.34 11.79 -26.79
N GLY A 562 -18.33 11.62 -25.91
CA GLY A 562 -18.83 10.31 -25.51
C GLY A 562 -17.91 9.59 -24.53
N TYR A 563 -17.95 8.26 -24.55
CA TYR A 563 -17.11 7.41 -23.68
C TYR A 563 -15.66 7.36 -24.16
N LEU A 564 -14.73 7.54 -23.23
CA LEU A 564 -13.30 7.65 -23.48
C LEU A 564 -12.62 6.35 -23.05
N PHE A 565 -11.87 5.74 -23.96
CA PHE A 565 -11.12 4.52 -23.66
C PHE A 565 -9.92 4.82 -22.74
N TYR A 566 -9.55 3.83 -21.92
CA TYR A 566 -8.54 3.87 -20.86
C TYR A 566 -7.19 4.53 -21.23
N GLY A 567 -6.81 4.74 -22.50
CA GLY A 567 -5.55 5.40 -22.87
C GLY A 567 -5.68 6.78 -23.50
N ASP A 568 -6.89 7.20 -23.87
CA ASP A 568 -7.05 8.37 -24.75
C ASP A 568 -7.23 9.67 -23.97
N LEU A 569 -7.74 9.62 -22.74
CA LEU A 569 -7.89 10.79 -21.88
C LEU A 569 -6.54 11.53 -21.67
N ALA A 570 -5.49 10.81 -21.28
CA ALA A 570 -4.17 11.41 -21.08
C ALA A 570 -3.60 12.00 -22.38
N LYS A 571 -3.80 11.33 -23.52
CA LYS A 571 -3.35 11.85 -24.83
C LYS A 571 -4.05 13.16 -25.17
N TRP A 572 -5.34 13.26 -24.89
CA TRP A 572 -6.13 14.45 -25.21
C TRP A 572 -5.86 15.63 -24.28
N TRP A 573 -5.58 15.35 -23.02
CA TRP A 573 -5.21 16.37 -22.04
C TRP A 573 -3.77 16.82 -22.15
N THR A 574 -2.96 16.16 -22.98
CA THR A 574 -1.57 16.53 -23.16
C THR A 574 -1.47 17.90 -23.86
N PRO A 575 -0.94 18.94 -23.18
CA PRO A 575 -0.81 20.26 -23.79
C PRO A 575 0.27 20.25 -24.90
N LYS A 576 0.21 21.20 -25.83
CA LYS A 576 1.18 21.30 -26.94
C LYS A 576 2.61 21.54 -26.46
N GLU A 577 2.75 22.22 -25.33
CA GLU A 577 4.01 22.61 -24.71
C GLU A 577 4.60 21.48 -23.86
N ALA A 578 3.86 20.38 -23.66
CA ALA A 578 4.28 19.28 -22.83
C ALA A 578 5.66 18.71 -23.22
N PRO A 579 6.08 18.61 -24.50
CA PRO A 579 7.44 18.17 -24.84
C PRO A 579 8.56 19.06 -24.29
N LEU A 580 8.33 20.38 -24.13
CA LEU A 580 9.31 21.29 -23.53
C LEU A 580 9.42 21.06 -22.02
N TRP A 581 8.30 20.81 -21.35
CA TRP A 581 8.28 20.48 -19.93
C TRP A 581 8.85 19.08 -19.63
N ASP A 582 8.63 18.10 -20.52
CA ASP A 582 9.33 16.82 -20.47
C ASP A 582 10.84 17.03 -20.53
N LEU A 583 11.30 17.93 -21.41
CA LEU A 583 12.72 18.20 -21.54
C LEU A 583 13.28 18.83 -20.26
N HIS A 584 12.58 19.78 -19.65
CA HIS A 584 12.95 20.33 -18.34
C HIS A 584 13.09 19.23 -17.28
N TYR A 585 12.09 18.35 -17.16
CA TYR A 585 12.13 17.20 -16.25
C TYR A 585 13.33 16.29 -16.54
N LYS A 586 13.50 15.87 -17.81
CA LYS A 586 14.61 15.01 -18.25
C LYS A 586 15.97 15.61 -17.89
N LYS A 587 16.14 16.92 -18.03
CA LYS A 587 17.39 17.59 -17.68
C LYS A 587 17.66 17.65 -16.19
N ARG A 588 16.62 17.89 -15.36
CA ARG A 588 16.75 17.82 -13.90
C ARG A 588 17.11 16.40 -13.43
N ILE A 589 16.46 15.39 -14.01
CA ILE A 589 16.73 13.97 -13.75
C ILE A 589 18.16 13.59 -14.17
N GLU A 590 18.59 13.98 -15.37
CA GLU A 590 19.95 13.72 -15.88
C GLU A 590 21.01 14.33 -14.95
N ALA A 591 20.83 15.57 -14.51
CA ALA A 591 21.73 16.21 -13.56
C ALA A 591 21.82 15.50 -12.21
N PHE A 592 20.69 14.99 -11.71
CA PHE A 592 20.67 14.27 -10.44
C PHE A 592 21.46 12.96 -10.54
N PHE A 593 21.21 12.16 -11.58
CA PHE A 593 21.85 10.85 -11.75
C PHE A 593 23.32 10.93 -12.21
N THR A 594 23.77 12.07 -12.76
CA THR A 594 25.17 12.25 -13.21
C THR A 594 26.21 12.04 -12.10
N ASN A 595 25.88 12.35 -10.84
CA ASN A 595 26.81 12.22 -9.70
C ASN A 595 26.28 11.25 -8.63
N GLN A 596 25.41 10.31 -9.03
CA GLN A 596 24.73 9.39 -8.13
C GLN A 596 25.70 8.58 -7.25
N ASP A 597 26.80 8.14 -7.84
CA ASP A 597 27.86 7.37 -7.19
C ASP A 597 28.52 8.15 -6.06
N ILE A 598 28.86 9.43 -6.28
CA ILE A 598 29.46 10.30 -5.27
C ILE A 598 28.49 10.54 -4.11
N TYR A 599 27.21 10.78 -4.40
CA TYR A 599 26.20 10.98 -3.36
C TYR A 599 25.92 9.70 -2.57
N THR A 600 25.91 8.55 -3.24
CA THR A 600 25.74 7.24 -2.58
C THR A 600 26.94 6.93 -1.69
N ASP A 601 28.17 7.14 -2.18
CA ASP A 601 29.38 6.95 -1.40
C ASP A 601 29.45 7.93 -0.22
N THR A 602 28.95 9.16 -0.35
CA THR A 602 28.85 10.07 0.80
C THR A 602 28.06 9.46 1.96
N LEU A 603 27.01 8.69 1.65
CA LEU A 603 26.14 8.06 2.65
C LEU A 603 26.68 6.73 3.17
N LEU A 604 27.29 5.92 2.30
CA LEU A 604 27.68 4.54 2.61
C LEU A 604 29.18 4.34 2.83
N HIS A 605 30.01 5.13 2.13
CA HIS A 605 31.47 4.98 2.03
C HIS A 605 32.15 6.36 1.97
N PRO A 606 31.98 7.22 3.00
CA PRO A 606 32.44 8.61 2.95
C PRO A 606 33.95 8.73 2.69
N GLU A 607 34.73 7.70 3.04
CA GLU A 607 36.16 7.59 2.75
C GLU A 607 36.51 7.59 1.25
N LYS A 608 35.56 7.22 0.38
CA LYS A 608 35.73 7.22 -1.08
C LYS A 608 35.50 8.60 -1.72
N VAL A 609 35.06 9.60 -0.95
CA VAL A 609 34.77 10.95 -1.44
C VAL A 609 35.99 11.85 -1.23
N SER A 610 37.01 11.68 -2.08
CA SER A 610 38.27 12.44 -2.00
C SER A 610 38.19 13.80 -2.71
N ALA A 611 39.14 14.69 -2.38
CA ALA A 611 39.28 15.98 -3.05
C ALA A 611 39.53 15.84 -4.56
N ASP A 612 40.34 14.87 -4.99
CA ASP A 612 40.61 14.62 -6.41
C ASP A 612 39.37 14.13 -7.16
N ARG A 613 38.55 13.29 -6.51
CA ARG A 613 37.28 12.86 -7.09
C ARG A 613 36.32 14.04 -7.27
N LEU A 614 36.24 14.94 -6.29
CA LEU A 614 35.43 16.16 -6.41
C LEU A 614 35.97 17.16 -7.44
N ARG A 615 37.31 17.27 -7.60
CA ARG A 615 37.94 18.11 -8.64
C ARG A 615 37.64 17.60 -10.05
N THR A 616 37.66 16.28 -10.24
CA THR A 616 37.34 15.64 -11.53
C THR A 616 35.85 15.63 -11.84
N HIS A 617 34.99 15.77 -10.81
CA HIS A 617 33.53 15.81 -10.93
C HIS A 617 32.94 17.08 -10.30
N PRO A 618 33.29 18.28 -10.78
CA PRO A 618 32.90 19.54 -10.14
C PRO A 618 31.38 19.79 -10.14
N THR A 619 30.62 19.07 -10.97
CA THR A 619 29.14 19.08 -10.95
C THR A 619 28.54 18.49 -9.68
N ALA A 620 29.25 17.57 -9.00
CA ALA A 620 28.79 17.01 -7.73
C ALA A 620 28.64 18.09 -6.65
N CYS A 621 29.50 19.10 -6.71
CA CYS A 621 29.51 20.27 -5.82
C CYS A 621 28.33 21.23 -6.02
N LEU A 622 27.47 21.00 -7.02
CA LEU A 622 26.26 21.81 -7.24
C LEU A 622 25.10 21.44 -6.30
N GLN A 623 25.15 20.27 -5.67
CA GLN A 623 24.16 19.82 -4.69
C GLN A 623 24.81 19.50 -3.34
N PRO A 624 25.42 20.49 -2.67
CA PRO A 624 26.12 20.26 -1.42
C PRO A 624 25.21 19.72 -0.31
N GLN A 625 23.88 19.85 -0.41
CA GLN A 625 22.92 19.16 0.48
C GLN A 625 23.08 17.63 0.54
N TYR A 626 23.60 16.97 -0.50
CA TYR A 626 23.85 15.53 -0.51
C TYR A 626 25.24 15.12 -0.01
N LEU A 627 26.12 16.09 0.22
CA LEU A 627 27.50 15.86 0.64
C LEU A 627 27.64 15.85 2.17
N ASN A 628 28.68 15.20 2.69
CA ASN A 628 29.04 15.31 4.10
C ASN A 628 29.75 16.66 4.35
N LYS A 629 29.97 17.02 5.63
CA LYS A 629 30.54 18.33 6.01
C LYS A 629 31.90 18.60 5.36
N GLU A 630 32.76 17.60 5.29
CA GLU A 630 34.11 17.70 4.73
C GLU A 630 34.09 17.89 3.21
N ALA A 631 33.30 17.07 2.50
CA ALA A 631 33.11 17.20 1.05
C ALA A 631 32.52 18.57 0.66
N LYS A 632 31.58 19.12 1.45
CA LYS A 632 31.06 20.49 1.22
C LYS A 632 32.16 21.54 1.32
N ALA A 633 33.02 21.46 2.34
CA ALA A 633 34.14 22.39 2.51
C ALA A 633 35.15 22.28 1.36
N THR A 634 35.46 21.05 0.96
CA THR A 634 36.32 20.76 -0.19
C THR A 634 35.76 21.34 -1.48
N CYS A 635 34.45 21.18 -1.74
CA CYS A 635 33.79 21.78 -2.90
C CYS A 635 33.89 23.32 -2.92
N LEU A 636 33.71 23.98 -1.76
CA LEU A 636 33.88 25.42 -1.65
C LEU A 636 35.32 25.83 -2.00
N GLN A 637 36.31 25.13 -1.47
CA GLN A 637 37.72 25.39 -1.76
C GLN A 637 38.04 25.19 -3.25
N ILE A 638 37.54 24.10 -3.85
CA ILE A 638 37.72 23.81 -5.29
C ILE A 638 37.19 24.96 -6.14
N PHE A 639 36.00 25.48 -5.82
CA PHE A 639 35.42 26.61 -6.55
C PHE A 639 36.14 27.93 -6.29
N GLN A 640 36.58 28.21 -5.06
CA GLN A 640 37.33 29.43 -4.74
C GLN A 640 38.70 29.49 -5.42
N GLN A 641 39.42 28.37 -5.40
CA GLN A 641 40.78 28.24 -5.95
C GLN A 641 40.80 27.90 -7.44
N HIS A 642 39.64 27.58 -8.03
CA HIS A 642 39.51 27.17 -9.43
C HIS A 642 40.42 26.00 -9.81
N THR A 643 40.44 24.95 -8.96
CA THR A 643 41.33 23.78 -9.11
C THR A 643 40.69 22.60 -9.87
N TYR A 644 39.75 22.90 -10.77
CA TYR A 644 38.96 21.92 -11.52
C TYR A 644 38.96 22.26 -13.02
N ASP A 645 38.71 21.27 -13.88
CA ASP A 645 38.45 21.52 -15.31
C ASP A 645 37.06 22.17 -15.47
N PRO A 646 36.92 23.36 -16.08
CA PRO A 646 35.62 24.00 -16.27
C PRO A 646 34.71 23.28 -17.27
N LYS A 647 35.23 22.43 -18.17
CA LYS A 647 34.45 21.80 -19.25
C LYS A 647 33.19 21.05 -18.77
N PRO A 648 33.21 20.23 -17.70
CA PRO A 648 32.00 19.56 -17.19
C PRO A 648 30.92 20.56 -16.75
N LEU A 649 31.30 21.65 -16.08
CA LEU A 649 30.36 22.70 -15.67
C LEU A 649 29.82 23.49 -16.86
N GLN A 650 30.65 23.77 -17.87
CA GLN A 650 30.19 24.40 -19.12
C GLN A 650 29.21 23.49 -19.88
N LYS A 651 29.48 22.18 -19.95
CA LYS A 651 28.57 21.20 -20.55
C LYS A 651 27.25 21.13 -19.79
N TYR A 652 27.31 21.09 -18.46
CA TYR A 652 26.13 21.15 -17.59
C TYR A 652 25.30 22.40 -17.88
N LEU A 653 25.93 23.57 -17.87
CA LEU A 653 25.25 24.85 -18.08
C LEU A 653 24.67 24.98 -19.49
N LYS A 654 25.38 24.53 -20.53
CA LYS A 654 24.86 24.49 -21.92
C LYS A 654 23.66 23.56 -22.08
N SER A 655 23.57 22.52 -21.25
CA SER A 655 22.48 21.53 -21.26
C SER A 655 21.24 22.00 -20.50
N LEU A 656 21.44 22.44 -19.25
CA LEU A 656 20.38 22.80 -18.30
C LEU A 656 20.01 24.28 -18.30
N ARG A 657 20.85 25.14 -18.90
CA ARG A 657 20.69 26.59 -19.01
C ARG A 657 20.73 27.36 -17.70
N LEU A 658 20.65 26.67 -16.56
CA LEU A 658 20.61 27.21 -15.22
C LEU A 658 21.48 26.35 -14.30
N ILE A 659 22.39 26.98 -13.54
CA ILE A 659 23.07 26.37 -12.40
C ILE A 659 22.46 26.92 -11.12
N SER A 660 22.21 26.04 -10.17
CA SER A 660 21.73 26.38 -8.82
C SER A 660 22.49 25.58 -7.78
N ILE A 661 22.66 26.15 -6.59
CA ILE A 661 23.25 25.51 -5.40
C ILE A 661 22.17 25.38 -4.34
N ASP A 662 21.82 24.15 -3.93
CA ASP A 662 20.72 23.87 -2.99
C ASP A 662 19.42 24.63 -3.35
N ASN A 663 19.03 24.56 -4.62
CA ASN A 663 17.92 25.30 -5.23
C ASN A 663 18.06 26.83 -5.31
N ALA A 664 19.18 27.44 -4.89
CA ALA A 664 19.44 28.86 -5.08
C ALA A 664 20.05 29.12 -6.48
N PRO A 665 19.41 29.93 -7.35
CA PRO A 665 19.94 30.26 -8.67
C PRO A 665 21.28 30.98 -8.59
N CYS A 666 22.24 30.55 -9.41
CA CYS A 666 23.58 31.14 -9.46
C CYS A 666 23.90 31.81 -10.77
N VAL A 667 23.86 31.05 -11.85
CA VAL A 667 24.13 31.57 -13.19
C VAL A 667 23.19 30.91 -14.18
N TYR A 668 22.89 31.61 -15.27
CA TYR A 668 22.13 31.06 -16.39
C TYR A 668 22.70 31.55 -17.72
N LEU A 669 22.33 30.88 -18.80
CA LEU A 669 22.59 31.36 -20.16
C LEU A 669 21.31 31.99 -20.71
N ASN A 670 21.41 33.22 -21.21
CA ASN A 670 20.31 33.86 -21.94
C ASN A 670 20.17 33.30 -23.36
N SER A 671 19.11 33.65 -24.08
CA SER A 671 18.83 33.16 -25.45
C SER A 671 19.96 33.32 -26.48
N GLN A 672 20.97 34.14 -26.19
CA GLN A 672 22.16 34.37 -27.04
C GLN A 672 23.40 33.64 -26.51
N ASP A 673 23.22 32.62 -25.67
CA ASP A 673 24.30 31.87 -25.00
C ASP A 673 25.25 32.73 -24.15
N LYS A 674 24.81 33.91 -23.72
CA LYS A 674 25.60 34.76 -22.82
C LYS A 674 25.34 34.39 -21.36
N LEU A 675 26.43 34.24 -20.61
CA LEU A 675 26.39 34.00 -19.18
C LEU A 675 25.82 35.21 -18.43
N GLN A 676 24.90 34.94 -17.52
CA GLN A 676 24.27 35.92 -16.64
C GLN A 676 24.37 35.39 -15.21
N ALA A 677 24.73 36.26 -14.27
CA ALA A 677 24.81 35.92 -12.85
C ALA A 677 23.61 36.48 -12.09
N PHE A 678 23.07 35.67 -11.18
CA PHE A 678 22.08 36.12 -10.20
C PHE A 678 22.77 36.68 -8.96
N LYS A 679 22.15 37.64 -8.29
CA LYS A 679 22.58 38.02 -6.94
C LYS A 679 22.33 36.85 -5.98
N SER A 680 23.35 36.42 -5.25
CA SER A 680 23.27 35.31 -4.31
C SER A 680 24.03 35.63 -3.02
N ASP A 681 23.55 35.12 -1.90
CA ASP A 681 24.20 35.15 -0.59
C ASP A 681 24.98 33.86 -0.28
N LYS A 682 24.74 32.78 -1.05
CA LYS A 682 25.45 31.50 -0.89
C LYS A 682 26.92 31.61 -1.29
N THR A 683 27.83 31.31 -0.35
CA THR A 683 29.28 31.39 -0.56
C THR A 683 29.78 30.55 -1.73
N ILE A 684 29.29 29.31 -1.89
CA ILE A 684 29.63 28.42 -3.01
C ILE A 684 29.19 29.04 -4.35
N CYS A 685 28.02 29.68 -4.37
CA CYS A 685 27.49 30.35 -5.56
C CYS A 685 28.35 31.55 -5.97
N LEU A 686 28.73 32.39 -5.01
CA LEU A 686 29.63 33.53 -5.21
C LEU A 686 31.02 33.09 -5.71
N ALA A 687 31.57 32.02 -5.13
CA ALA A 687 32.84 31.44 -5.58
C ALA A 687 32.77 30.95 -7.03
N LEU A 688 31.68 30.26 -7.39
CA LEU A 688 31.44 29.79 -8.75
C LEU A 688 31.31 30.96 -9.74
N GLN A 689 30.53 31.99 -9.41
CA GLN A 689 30.29 33.18 -10.24
C GLN A 689 31.57 33.97 -10.54
N LYS A 690 32.47 34.12 -9.56
CA LYS A 690 33.74 34.84 -9.71
C LYS A 690 34.67 34.22 -10.76
N ASN A 691 34.59 32.90 -10.92
CA ASN A 691 35.50 32.14 -11.79
C ASN A 691 34.85 31.72 -13.12
N LEU A 692 33.52 31.69 -13.24
CA LEU A 692 32.83 31.45 -14.51
C LEU A 692 32.74 32.68 -15.43
N THR A 693 32.93 33.88 -14.91
CA THR A 693 32.81 35.16 -15.65
C THR A 693 34.09 35.59 -16.38
N LYS A 694 35.15 34.78 -16.34
CA LYS A 694 36.50 35.13 -16.78
C LYS A 694 36.94 34.56 -18.14
N GLU A 695 36.03 33.97 -18.93
CA GLU A 695 36.34 33.52 -20.30
C GLU A 695 35.66 34.38 -21.37
#